data_AF-A0A250J0V8-F1
#
_entry.id   AF-A0A250J0V8-F1
#
_cell.length_a   1.000
_cell.length_b   1.000
_cell.length_c   1.000
_cell.angle_alpha   90.00
_cell.angle_beta   90.00
_cell.angle_gamma   90.00
#
_symmetry.space_group_name_H-M   'P 1'
#
loop_
_entity.id
_entity.type
_entity.pdbx_description
1 polymer ?
#
loop_
_entity_poly.entity_id
_entity_poly.type
_entity_poly.pdbx_seq_one_letter_code
_entity_poly.pdbx_strand_id
1 'polypeptide(L)'
;MPRTQTPKKVDVAALMKKADRLLDESPPELEEAIPLLRQVIAAEPDHLRALHSLNWALDPTRRGDPLRWERELKAEHWRIRDHLLTLTRGTKPGGKLTDAQRARSLALSQWAEEVVRGHPTPAQLDQVESALDEAHRLRELVDHARARRGLEAWRLLTGEKPGKGYQELLARVEESPGLRAFDVEGDDDPLNFQGLEGAFSDGGFLAWLRERKPAARPKGQKGKALDEGLLLAAGLDASPHFGPGFVSGGRVGRVLALRALGANLEARDSDKRGALHLAAMVDDAALVRELLRLGLSPLVSDDTGATPLHAAAEHDGVSCISLLARGGVPVDALDSDGRSALFNARQPEVARALLDAGANPNAGKGWTPLHQHARFKERGPVIEVLLQAGADTTRKSSEGRTPAQEALDEKNPHLAQLMGAKAPSGKGGRLDVRPLLDALGRRGTALLEAWYFEDEDVASVERVLKSLVLGGATSWDQAAAELRGERPWVAMAVVDLARAVLPPEQKVPSFSKAPRFVRGDLTIQGDVDLAGPLLVTGHLKVEGVLRNAGPEGLLVVGGSLRATGMDTSGEVVVGEDVEAQVVWGHGNDHSLRVGRALKAEVVIEDDHDVQARVKARHHFESGGFDASDAALGKVFARGAFSSDGLDRDKLFNLLRKGRSVLA
;
A
#
# COMPACT_ATOMS: atom_id res chain seq x y z
N MET A 1 4.56 63.50 25.71
CA MET A 1 3.41 62.75 25.14
C MET A 1 3.96 61.82 24.07
N PRO A 2 4.20 60.52 24.35
CA PRO A 2 4.59 59.60 23.30
C PRO A 2 3.38 59.31 22.42
N ARG A 3 3.55 59.43 21.10
CA ARG A 3 2.54 59.10 20.10
C ARG A 3 2.22 57.61 20.21
N THR A 4 0.98 57.28 20.56
CA THR A 4 0.40 55.95 20.41
C THR A 4 0.48 55.55 18.94
N GLN A 5 1.35 54.59 18.62
CA GLN A 5 1.34 53.93 17.31
C GLN A 5 0.00 53.19 17.20
N THR A 6 -0.79 53.56 16.21
CA THR A 6 -1.94 52.76 15.77
C THR A 6 -1.44 51.37 15.36
N PRO A 7 -2.09 50.27 15.80
CA PRO A 7 -1.67 48.92 15.46
C PRO A 7 -1.66 48.76 13.93
N LYS A 8 -0.55 48.24 13.37
CA LYS A 8 -0.44 47.94 11.94
C LYS A 8 -1.60 47.03 11.53
N LYS A 9 -2.35 47.44 10.51
CA LYS A 9 -3.42 46.63 9.92
C LYS A 9 -2.80 45.34 9.37
N VAL A 10 -3.29 44.19 9.83
CA VAL A 10 -2.79 42.87 9.43
C VAL A 10 -3.15 42.63 7.96
N ASP A 11 -2.16 42.27 7.14
CA ASP A 11 -2.38 41.92 5.73
C ASP A 11 -2.79 40.45 5.63
N VAL A 12 -4.10 40.21 5.73
CA VAL A 12 -4.72 38.89 5.69
C VAL A 12 -4.39 38.16 4.38
N ALA A 13 -4.37 38.86 3.25
CA ALA A 13 -4.09 38.26 1.95
C ALA A 13 -2.64 37.75 1.85
N ALA A 14 -1.67 38.53 2.36
CA ALA A 14 -0.27 38.12 2.38
C ALA A 14 -0.04 36.92 3.31
N LEU A 15 -0.67 36.91 4.50
CA LEU A 15 -0.58 35.80 5.44
C LEU A 15 -1.19 34.52 4.88
N MET A 16 -2.37 34.59 4.27
CA MET A 16 -2.99 33.43 3.62
C MET A 16 -2.15 32.88 2.48
N LYS A 17 -1.59 33.76 1.63
CA LYS A 17 -0.72 33.33 0.55
C LYS A 17 0.53 32.60 1.06
N LYS A 18 1.07 33.01 2.20
CA LYS A 18 2.21 32.33 2.82
C LYS A 18 1.81 30.99 3.41
N ALA A 19 0.69 30.92 4.13
CA ALA A 19 0.17 29.67 4.68
C ALA A 19 -0.14 28.65 3.58
N ASP A 20 -0.71 29.08 2.45
CA ASP A 20 -1.04 28.22 1.32
C ASP A 20 0.19 27.56 0.71
N ARG A 21 1.31 28.31 0.58
CA ARG A 21 2.56 27.75 0.06
C ARG A 21 3.09 26.66 0.96
N LEU A 22 3.11 26.89 2.27
CA LEU A 22 3.58 25.93 3.26
C LEU A 22 2.72 24.65 3.28
N LEU A 23 1.42 24.79 3.06
CA LEU A 23 0.51 23.64 2.92
C LEU A 23 0.67 22.92 1.58
N ASP A 24 1.27 23.54 0.56
CA ASP A 24 1.46 22.93 -0.75
C ASP A 24 2.79 22.17 -0.90
N GLU A 25 3.71 22.32 0.07
CA GLU A 25 4.95 21.54 0.16
C GLU A 25 4.68 20.04 0.38
N SER A 26 5.67 19.22 0.05
CA SER A 26 5.65 17.77 0.25
C SER A 26 6.89 17.34 1.05
N PRO A 27 6.77 17.03 2.37
CA PRO A 27 5.56 17.12 3.20
C PRO A 27 5.10 18.58 3.48
N PRO A 28 3.84 18.80 3.90
CA PRO A 28 3.35 20.14 4.20
C PRO A 28 3.99 20.66 5.49
N GLU A 29 4.39 21.93 5.49
CA GLU A 29 5.10 22.59 6.60
C GLU A 29 4.11 23.11 7.67
N LEU A 30 3.46 22.17 8.37
CA LEU A 30 2.33 22.46 9.27
C LEU A 30 2.70 23.35 10.46
N GLU A 31 3.90 23.19 11.03
CA GLU A 31 4.39 23.98 12.17
C GLU A 31 4.47 25.47 11.85
N GLU A 32 4.76 25.81 10.59
CA GLU A 32 4.85 27.18 10.10
C GLU A 32 3.51 27.70 9.56
N ALA A 33 2.69 26.82 8.95
CA ALA A 33 1.40 27.20 8.39
C ALA A 33 0.36 27.55 9.47
N ILE A 34 0.30 26.76 10.54
CA ILE A 34 -0.72 26.89 11.60
C ILE A 34 -0.70 28.28 12.27
N PRO A 35 0.43 28.83 12.72
CA PRO A 35 0.49 30.17 13.30
C PRO A 35 0.01 31.28 12.37
N LEU A 36 0.28 31.15 11.06
CA LEU A 36 -0.15 32.13 10.05
C LEU A 36 -1.66 32.09 9.84
N LEU A 37 -2.24 30.89 9.77
CA LEU A 37 -3.69 30.70 9.67
C LEU A 37 -4.40 31.29 10.90
N ARG A 38 -3.84 31.10 12.11
CA ARG A 38 -4.38 31.72 13.33
C ARG A 38 -4.34 33.25 13.28
N GLN A 39 -3.28 33.86 12.75
CA GLN A 39 -3.22 35.31 12.59
C GLN A 39 -4.28 35.85 11.62
N VAL A 40 -4.53 35.13 10.53
CA VAL A 40 -5.61 35.45 9.59
C VAL A 40 -6.96 35.38 10.30
N ILE A 41 -7.22 34.31 11.04
CA ILE A 41 -8.48 34.10 11.76
C ILE A 41 -8.64 35.12 12.91
N ALA A 42 -7.55 35.57 13.53
CA ALA A 42 -7.62 36.63 14.54
C ALA A 42 -7.99 37.99 13.94
N ALA A 43 -7.50 38.30 12.73
CA ALA A 43 -7.83 39.53 12.02
C ALA A 43 -9.21 39.49 11.36
N GLU A 44 -9.59 38.34 10.81
CA GLU A 44 -10.87 38.07 10.15
C GLU A 44 -11.44 36.73 10.67
N PRO A 45 -12.20 36.76 11.78
CA PRO A 45 -12.77 35.57 12.43
C PRO A 45 -13.56 34.62 11.55
N ASP A 46 -14.17 35.16 10.49
CA ASP A 46 -15.03 34.45 9.53
C ASP A 46 -14.29 34.09 8.22
N HIS A 47 -12.95 34.18 8.18
CA HIS A 47 -12.18 33.87 6.98
C HIS A 47 -12.17 32.35 6.68
N LEU A 48 -13.20 31.91 5.96
CA LEU A 48 -13.54 30.50 5.71
C LEU A 48 -12.40 29.64 5.13
N ARG A 49 -11.58 30.20 4.23
CA ARG A 49 -10.42 29.46 3.69
C ARG A 49 -9.36 29.19 4.75
N ALA A 50 -9.17 30.13 5.67
CA ALA A 50 -8.21 30.00 6.75
C ALA A 50 -8.69 28.97 7.77
N LEU A 51 -9.99 29.01 8.11
CA LEU A 51 -10.63 28.05 9.01
C LEU A 51 -10.58 26.63 8.46
N HIS A 52 -10.93 26.42 7.18
CA HIS A 52 -10.84 25.11 6.56
C HIS A 52 -9.39 24.61 6.54
N SER A 53 -8.44 25.45 6.12
CA SER A 53 -7.03 25.06 6.04
C SER A 53 -6.43 24.79 7.43
N LEU A 54 -6.89 25.49 8.46
CA LEU A 54 -6.46 25.26 9.84
C LEU A 54 -7.03 23.96 10.40
N ASN A 55 -8.33 23.71 10.24
CA ASN A 55 -8.95 22.42 10.60
C ASN A 55 -8.25 21.27 9.85
N TRP A 56 -7.97 21.49 8.57
CA TRP A 56 -7.28 20.50 7.75
C TRP A 56 -5.87 20.20 8.28
N ALA A 57 -5.09 21.23 8.62
CA ALA A 57 -3.73 21.13 9.17
C ALA A 57 -3.66 20.56 10.60
N LEU A 58 -4.76 20.61 11.35
CA LEU A 58 -4.86 20.11 12.73
C LEU A 58 -5.33 18.65 12.82
N ASP A 59 -5.74 18.01 11.72
CA ASP A 59 -6.18 16.62 11.73
C ASP A 59 -4.99 15.65 11.93
N PRO A 60 -4.92 14.92 13.07
CA PRO A 60 -3.76 14.08 13.40
C PRO A 60 -3.64 12.85 12.49
N THR A 61 -4.74 12.37 11.89
CA THR A 61 -4.70 11.22 10.96
C THR A 61 -3.98 11.53 9.66
N ARG A 62 -3.82 12.82 9.36
CA ARG A 62 -3.18 13.33 8.14
C ARG A 62 -1.70 13.65 8.33
N ARG A 63 -1.25 13.74 9.59
CA ARG A 63 0.17 13.93 9.96
C ARG A 63 0.96 12.62 9.99
N GLY A 64 0.29 11.47 10.08
CA GLY A 64 0.92 10.17 10.30
C GLY A 64 1.54 9.52 9.05
N ASP A 65 1.16 9.94 7.84
CA ASP A 65 1.67 9.37 6.59
C ASP A 65 1.82 10.47 5.51
N PRO A 66 3.03 11.02 5.35
CA PRO A 66 3.34 12.03 4.32
C PRO A 66 3.09 11.57 2.88
N LEU A 67 3.21 10.27 2.60
CA LEU A 67 3.00 9.71 1.25
C LEU A 67 1.51 9.58 0.95
N ARG A 68 0.70 9.30 1.97
CA ARG A 68 -0.77 9.34 1.86
C ARG A 68 -1.28 10.75 1.61
N TRP A 69 -0.66 11.77 2.20
CA TRP A 69 -0.97 13.18 1.90
C TRP A 69 -0.90 13.45 0.39
N GLU A 70 0.23 13.08 -0.24
CA GLU A 70 0.46 13.31 -1.66
C GLU A 70 -0.47 12.50 -2.56
N ARG A 71 -0.68 11.22 -2.25
CA ARG A 71 -1.45 10.29 -3.10
C ARG A 71 -2.97 10.46 -3.01
N GLU A 72 -3.51 10.79 -1.85
CA GLU A 72 -4.95 10.66 -1.57
C GLU A 72 -5.60 11.96 -1.10
N LEU A 73 -4.92 12.74 -0.26
CA LEU A 73 -5.57 13.77 0.54
C LEU A 73 -5.36 15.19 0.01
N LYS A 74 -4.24 15.46 -0.67
CA LYS A 74 -3.89 16.78 -1.21
C LYS A 74 -4.92 17.28 -2.22
N ALA A 75 -5.29 16.43 -3.18
CA ALA A 75 -6.30 16.77 -4.18
C ALA A 75 -7.68 17.03 -3.54
N GLU A 76 -8.06 16.25 -2.54
CA GLU A 76 -9.33 16.41 -1.82
C GLU A 76 -9.38 17.72 -1.03
N HIS A 77 -8.31 18.05 -0.29
CA HIS A 77 -8.18 19.32 0.46
C HIS A 77 -8.43 20.53 -0.44
N TRP A 78 -7.69 20.62 -1.55
CA TRP A 78 -7.78 21.76 -2.46
C TRP A 78 -9.15 21.81 -3.17
N ARG A 79 -9.74 20.65 -3.51
CA ARG A 79 -11.09 20.57 -4.08
C ARG A 79 -12.17 21.11 -3.14
N ILE A 80 -12.15 20.72 -1.86
CA ILE A 80 -13.12 21.20 -0.86
C ILE A 80 -12.93 22.69 -0.61
N ARG A 81 -11.68 23.14 -0.54
CA ARG A 81 -11.35 24.55 -0.37
C ARG A 81 -11.85 25.42 -1.53
N ASP A 82 -11.70 24.98 -2.77
CA ASP A 82 -12.20 25.72 -3.94
C ASP A 82 -13.72 25.67 -4.07
N HIS A 83 -14.34 24.57 -3.60
CA HIS A 83 -15.79 24.51 -3.44
C HIS A 83 -16.31 25.52 -2.42
N LEU A 84 -15.63 25.67 -1.27
CA LEU A 84 -15.93 26.72 -0.27
C LEU A 84 -15.80 28.13 -0.85
N LEU A 85 -14.79 28.40 -1.69
CA LEU A 85 -14.66 29.68 -2.41
C LEU A 85 -15.84 29.96 -3.34
N THR A 86 -16.37 28.91 -3.97
CA THR A 86 -17.47 29.01 -4.92
C THR A 86 -18.79 29.30 -4.21
N LEU A 87 -19.04 28.61 -3.09
CA LEU A 87 -20.25 28.74 -2.27
C LEU A 87 -20.34 30.06 -1.49
N THR A 88 -19.21 30.74 -1.29
CA THR A 88 -19.13 31.96 -0.45
C THR A 88 -19.22 33.26 -1.23
N ARG A 89 -19.39 33.18 -2.56
CA ARG A 89 -19.71 34.35 -3.38
C ARG A 89 -21.15 34.81 -3.11
N GLY A 90 -21.30 35.89 -2.36
CA GLY A 90 -22.55 36.66 -2.26
C GLY A 90 -23.44 36.38 -1.06
N THR A 91 -22.96 35.66 -0.04
CA THR A 91 -23.73 35.41 1.19
C THR A 91 -23.64 36.57 2.17
N LYS A 92 -24.78 36.97 2.77
CA LYS A 92 -24.86 37.93 3.90
C LYS A 92 -25.20 37.19 5.20
N PRO A 93 -24.76 37.67 6.38
CA PRO A 93 -25.00 36.99 7.66
C PRO A 93 -26.44 37.16 8.17
N GLY A 94 -27.03 36.10 8.71
CA GLY A 94 -28.29 36.15 9.48
C GLY A 94 -29.18 34.91 9.35
N GLY A 95 -28.97 33.90 10.22
CA GLY A 95 -29.76 32.67 10.33
C GLY A 95 -29.11 31.67 11.30
N LYS A 96 -29.72 30.48 11.53
CA LYS A 96 -29.10 29.35 12.28
C LYS A 96 -27.62 29.20 11.89
N LEU A 97 -26.76 28.88 12.87
CA LEU A 97 -25.29 28.88 12.80
C LEU A 97 -24.73 28.79 11.38
N THR A 98 -24.01 29.83 10.96
CA THR A 98 -23.37 29.85 9.64
C THR A 98 -22.31 28.75 9.55
N ASP A 99 -21.98 28.32 8.33
CA ASP A 99 -20.91 27.33 8.10
C ASP A 99 -19.56 27.82 8.65
N ALA A 100 -19.35 29.14 8.67
CA ALA A 100 -18.19 29.77 9.30
C ALA A 100 -18.16 29.55 10.82
N GLN A 101 -19.30 29.74 11.48
CA GLN A 101 -19.43 29.50 12.92
C GLN A 101 -19.22 28.02 13.27
N ARG A 102 -19.70 27.10 12.42
CA ARG A 102 -19.47 25.65 12.59
C ARG A 102 -18.00 25.28 12.41
N ALA A 103 -17.33 25.81 11.38
CA ALA A 103 -15.91 25.57 11.13
C ALA A 103 -15.01 26.17 12.23
N ARG A 104 -15.37 27.37 12.73
CA ARG A 104 -14.67 28.04 13.83
C ARG A 104 -14.78 27.28 15.14
N SER A 105 -15.98 26.77 15.46
CA SER A 105 -16.17 25.91 16.64
C SER A 105 -15.21 24.71 16.59
N LEU A 106 -15.20 23.95 15.48
CA LEU A 106 -14.33 22.77 15.33
C LEU A 106 -12.83 23.11 15.41
N ALA A 107 -12.38 24.16 14.73
CA ALA A 107 -10.96 24.55 14.72
C ALA A 107 -10.46 24.96 16.12
N LEU A 108 -11.29 25.68 16.89
CA LEU A 108 -10.97 26.03 18.27
C LEU A 108 -10.88 24.80 19.17
N SER A 109 -11.76 23.80 18.98
CA SER A 109 -11.70 22.52 19.70
C SER A 109 -10.41 21.75 19.43
N GLN A 110 -10.09 21.57 18.15
CA GLN A 110 -8.94 20.77 17.73
C GLN A 110 -7.63 21.42 18.18
N TRP A 111 -7.55 22.74 18.07
CA TRP A 111 -6.42 23.49 18.60
C TRP A 111 -6.29 23.31 20.12
N ALA A 112 -7.40 23.46 20.84
CA ALA A 112 -7.42 23.29 22.28
C ALA A 112 -6.98 21.86 22.68
N GLU A 113 -7.45 20.84 21.96
CA GLU A 113 -7.05 19.44 22.12
C GLU A 113 -5.54 19.27 21.91
N GLU A 114 -4.99 19.79 20.80
CA GLU A 114 -3.55 19.73 20.50
C GLU A 114 -2.70 20.32 21.63
N VAL A 115 -3.12 21.47 22.19
CA VAL A 115 -2.40 22.14 23.28
C VAL A 115 -2.41 21.31 24.56
N VAL A 116 -3.57 20.78 24.96
CA VAL A 116 -3.69 20.00 26.22
C VAL A 116 -3.09 18.59 26.09
N ARG A 117 -2.94 18.07 24.87
CA ARG A 117 -2.20 16.82 24.60
C ARG A 117 -0.68 16.98 24.74
N GLY A 118 -0.17 18.21 24.68
CA GLY A 118 1.22 18.55 24.94
C GLY A 118 1.50 18.85 26.42
N HIS A 119 2.44 19.76 26.67
CA HIS A 119 2.77 20.28 28.00
C HIS A 119 2.47 21.79 28.05
N PRO A 120 1.20 22.19 28.26
CA PRO A 120 0.79 23.58 28.18
C PRO A 120 1.29 24.42 29.36
N THR A 121 1.70 25.65 29.07
CA THR A 121 1.97 26.67 30.09
C THR A 121 0.66 27.22 30.70
N PRO A 122 0.69 27.85 31.89
CA PRO A 122 -0.51 28.45 32.48
C PRO A 122 -1.22 29.45 31.54
N ALA A 123 -0.46 30.27 30.81
CA ALA A 123 -1.02 31.20 29.85
C ALA A 123 -1.69 30.50 28.65
N GLN A 124 -1.15 29.36 28.20
CA GLN A 124 -1.81 28.55 27.17
C GLN A 124 -3.09 27.91 27.69
N LEU A 125 -3.15 27.48 28.96
CA LEU A 125 -4.37 26.96 29.57
C LEU A 125 -5.48 28.03 29.61
N ASP A 126 -5.15 29.28 29.94
CA ASP A 126 -6.11 30.39 29.91
C ASP A 126 -6.64 30.65 28.47
N GLN A 127 -5.76 30.56 27.46
CA GLN A 127 -6.16 30.70 26.06
C GLN A 127 -7.03 29.53 25.58
N VAL A 128 -6.71 28.31 25.99
CA VAL A 128 -7.50 27.10 25.72
C VAL A 128 -8.90 27.23 26.32
N GLU A 129 -9.01 27.68 27.56
CA GLU A 129 -10.28 27.89 28.24
C GLU A 129 -11.15 28.91 27.49
N SER A 130 -10.58 30.06 27.14
CA SER A 130 -11.28 31.08 26.35
C SER A 130 -11.71 30.57 24.98
N ALA A 131 -10.88 29.77 24.30
CA ALA A 131 -11.20 29.18 23.01
C ALA A 131 -12.35 28.18 23.12
N LEU A 132 -12.37 27.34 24.16
CA LEU A 132 -13.43 26.37 24.39
C LEU A 132 -14.75 27.04 24.80
N ASP A 133 -14.72 28.15 25.55
CA ASP A 133 -15.91 28.95 25.86
C ASP A 133 -16.52 29.59 24.61
N GLU A 134 -15.69 30.06 23.69
CA GLU A 134 -16.15 30.55 22.39
C GLU A 134 -16.71 29.40 21.54
N ALA A 135 -15.98 28.30 21.44
CA ALA A 135 -16.33 27.17 20.61
C ALA A 135 -17.66 26.51 21.04
N HIS A 136 -17.88 26.37 22.36
CA HIS A 136 -19.11 25.83 22.94
C HIS A 136 -20.33 26.74 22.70
N ARG A 137 -20.16 28.07 22.80
CA ARG A 137 -21.22 29.04 22.45
C ARG A 137 -21.64 28.94 20.98
N LEU A 138 -20.74 28.51 20.11
CA LEU A 138 -21.03 28.29 18.70
C LEU A 138 -21.73 26.95 18.46
N ARG A 139 -21.23 25.83 18.99
CA ARG A 139 -21.82 24.49 18.80
C ARG A 139 -21.23 23.51 19.80
N GLU A 140 -21.96 22.48 20.20
CA GLU A 140 -21.40 21.35 20.94
C GLU A 140 -20.80 20.28 20.00
N LEU A 141 -19.58 19.82 20.30
CA LEU A 141 -18.77 18.87 19.53
C LEU A 141 -18.02 17.95 20.49
N VAL A 142 -17.72 16.72 20.05
CA VAL A 142 -16.96 15.74 20.82
C VAL A 142 -15.54 16.25 21.14
N ASP A 143 -14.90 16.93 20.19
CA ASP A 143 -13.57 17.54 20.38
C ASP A 143 -13.56 18.58 21.52
N HIS A 144 -14.68 19.29 21.76
CA HIS A 144 -14.78 20.19 22.91
C HIS A 144 -14.68 19.43 24.22
N ALA A 145 -15.35 18.28 24.32
CA ALA A 145 -15.36 17.47 25.53
C ALA A 145 -13.95 16.90 25.83
N ARG A 146 -13.24 16.44 24.80
CA ARG A 146 -11.84 15.96 24.92
C ARG A 146 -10.91 17.07 25.40
N ALA A 147 -10.92 18.23 24.73
CA ALA A 147 -10.08 19.37 25.07
C ALA A 147 -10.40 19.91 26.47
N ARG A 148 -11.69 19.95 26.88
CA ARG A 148 -12.11 20.30 28.24
C ARG A 148 -11.55 19.34 29.28
N ARG A 149 -11.63 18.02 29.05
CA ARG A 149 -11.04 17.02 29.95
C ARG A 149 -9.55 17.27 30.17
N GLY A 150 -8.80 17.52 29.08
CA GLY A 150 -7.38 17.84 29.16
C GLY A 150 -7.09 19.12 29.93
N LEU A 151 -7.85 20.19 29.67
CA LEU A 151 -7.75 21.46 30.39
C LEU A 151 -7.99 21.28 31.89
N GLU A 152 -9.08 20.61 32.27
CA GLU A 152 -9.43 20.33 33.66
C GLU A 152 -8.32 19.54 34.37
N ALA A 153 -7.81 18.49 33.72
CA ALA A 153 -6.71 17.70 34.24
C ALA A 153 -5.47 18.58 34.49
N TRP A 154 -5.03 19.35 33.49
CA TRP A 154 -3.87 20.24 33.65
C TRP A 154 -4.05 21.29 34.75
N ARG A 155 -5.26 21.85 34.92
CA ARG A 155 -5.55 22.78 36.03
C ARG A 155 -5.40 22.09 37.39
N LEU A 156 -5.82 20.83 37.52
CA LEU A 156 -5.64 20.06 38.75
C LEU A 156 -4.17 19.74 39.03
N LEU A 157 -3.37 19.45 37.98
CA LEU A 157 -1.95 19.14 38.10
C LEU A 157 -1.09 20.38 38.41
N THR A 158 -1.49 21.55 37.91
CA THR A 158 -0.74 22.81 38.06
C THR A 158 -1.22 23.70 39.21
N GLY A 159 -2.31 23.33 39.88
CA GLY A 159 -2.83 24.06 41.04
C GLY A 159 -1.95 23.93 42.29
N GLU A 160 -2.34 24.60 43.39
CA GLU A 160 -1.57 24.67 44.64
C GLU A 160 -1.28 23.30 45.30
N LYS A 161 -2.07 22.27 44.97
CA LYS A 161 -1.92 20.90 45.51
C LYS A 161 -1.98 19.84 44.40
N PRO A 162 -0.89 19.65 43.63
CA PRO A 162 -0.84 18.71 42.51
C PRO A 162 -1.21 17.26 42.90
N GLY A 163 -0.90 16.86 44.14
CA GLY A 163 -1.22 15.53 44.65
C GLY A 163 -2.71 15.18 44.65
N LYS A 164 -3.60 16.18 44.73
CA LYS A 164 -5.05 15.95 44.56
C LYS A 164 -5.38 15.65 43.10
N GLY A 165 -4.76 16.36 42.16
CA GLY A 165 -4.91 16.09 40.72
C GLY A 165 -4.41 14.71 40.33
N TYR A 166 -3.29 14.25 40.90
CA TYR A 166 -2.80 12.88 40.69
C TYR A 166 -3.78 11.81 41.17
N GLN A 167 -4.45 12.04 42.30
CA GLN A 167 -5.49 11.14 42.80
C GLN A 167 -6.72 11.12 41.89
N GLU A 168 -7.13 12.27 41.37
CA GLU A 168 -8.26 12.39 40.45
C GLU A 168 -8.01 11.65 39.14
N LEU A 169 -6.81 11.83 38.54
CA LEU A 169 -6.42 11.09 37.34
C LEU A 169 -6.40 9.57 37.59
N LEU A 170 -5.93 9.13 38.76
CA LEU A 170 -5.92 7.72 39.12
C LEU A 170 -7.35 7.17 39.31
N ALA A 171 -8.23 7.94 39.95
CA ALA A 171 -9.63 7.55 40.16
C ALA A 171 -10.39 7.36 38.84
N ARG A 172 -10.15 8.25 37.85
CA ARG A 172 -10.72 8.10 36.50
C ARG A 172 -10.32 6.77 35.83
N VAL A 173 -9.08 6.32 36.02
CA VAL A 173 -8.63 5.00 35.53
C VAL A 173 -9.32 3.86 36.28
N GLU A 174 -9.56 4.01 37.59
CA GLU A 174 -10.23 3.01 38.41
C GLU A 174 -11.71 2.82 38.05
N GLU A 175 -12.40 3.91 37.70
CA GLU A 175 -13.80 3.90 37.29
C GLU A 175 -14.01 3.20 35.94
N SER A 176 -13.05 3.31 35.02
CA SER A 176 -13.18 2.78 33.64
C SER A 176 -11.87 2.17 33.12
N PRO A 177 -11.39 1.06 33.70
CA PRO A 177 -10.05 0.54 33.38
C PRO A 177 -9.93 -0.04 31.96
N GLY A 178 -10.95 -0.75 31.48
CA GLY A 178 -10.91 -1.55 30.24
C GLY A 178 -11.74 -1.01 29.06
N LEU A 179 -12.32 0.18 29.17
CA LEU A 179 -13.33 0.70 28.22
C LEU A 179 -12.78 0.71 26.79
N ARG A 180 -13.52 0.06 25.86
CA ARG A 180 -13.26 -0.07 24.41
C ARG A 180 -14.14 0.91 23.63
N ALA A 181 -13.60 1.59 22.62
CA ALA A 181 -14.31 2.62 21.85
C ALA A 181 -15.58 2.16 21.09
N PHE A 182 -15.89 0.86 21.03
CA PHE A 182 -16.93 0.32 20.15
C PHE A 182 -18.10 -0.41 20.84
N ASP A 183 -18.05 -0.67 22.15
CA ASP A 183 -18.97 -1.62 22.81
C ASP A 183 -19.98 -1.00 23.81
N VAL A 184 -20.28 0.30 23.74
CA VAL A 184 -21.31 0.92 24.60
C VAL A 184 -22.49 1.43 23.76
N GLU A 185 -23.50 0.59 23.58
CA GLU A 185 -24.83 1.03 23.15
C GLU A 185 -25.54 1.70 24.34
N GLY A 186 -25.80 3.01 24.22
CA GLY A 186 -26.55 3.78 25.21
C GLY A 186 -25.66 4.72 26.01
N ASP A 187 -25.48 5.93 25.46
CA ASP A 187 -25.04 7.16 26.12
C ASP A 187 -23.88 7.03 27.14
N ASP A 188 -22.63 7.03 26.64
CA ASP A 188 -21.44 7.54 27.33
C ASP A 188 -20.28 7.64 26.32
N ASP A 189 -19.59 8.78 26.29
CA ASP A 189 -18.51 9.13 25.36
C ASP A 189 -17.45 8.00 25.24
N PRO A 190 -17.29 7.32 24.08
CA PRO A 190 -16.36 6.20 23.89
C PRO A 190 -14.87 6.58 24.04
N LEU A 191 -14.58 7.84 24.37
CA LEU A 191 -13.27 8.49 24.29
C LEU A 191 -12.86 9.11 25.64
N ASN A 192 -13.23 8.48 26.75
CA ASN A 192 -13.04 9.00 28.12
C ASN A 192 -11.59 9.43 28.44
N PHE A 193 -10.60 8.81 27.79
CA PHE A 193 -9.18 9.16 27.97
C PHE A 193 -8.58 10.07 26.88
N GLN A 194 -9.29 10.32 25.78
CA GLN A 194 -8.84 11.29 24.78
C GLN A 194 -8.86 12.70 25.35
N GLY A 195 -7.80 13.45 25.05
CA GLY A 195 -7.51 14.78 25.61
C GLY A 195 -6.68 14.73 26.91
N LEU A 196 -6.49 13.57 27.54
CA LEU A 196 -5.72 13.41 28.77
C LEU A 196 -4.25 13.02 28.53
N GLU A 197 -3.83 12.83 27.28
CA GLU A 197 -2.52 12.29 26.90
C GLU A 197 -1.37 13.08 27.53
N GLY A 198 -1.45 14.41 27.46
CA GLY A 198 -0.46 15.31 28.06
C GLY A 198 -0.41 15.16 29.58
N ALA A 199 -1.58 15.15 30.24
CA ALA A 199 -1.68 15.02 31.69
C ALA A 199 -1.14 13.66 32.19
N PHE A 200 -1.37 12.56 31.45
CA PHE A 200 -0.78 11.26 31.77
C PHE A 200 0.74 11.21 31.52
N SER A 201 1.27 12.12 30.71
CA SER A 201 2.72 12.27 30.48
C SER A 201 3.41 13.19 31.49
N ASP A 202 2.67 13.84 32.40
CA ASP A 202 3.23 14.76 33.39
C ASP A 202 4.32 14.09 34.24
N GLY A 203 5.50 14.72 34.28
CA GLY A 203 6.67 14.16 34.97
C GLY A 203 6.43 13.95 36.47
N GLY A 204 5.68 14.85 37.11
CA GLY A 204 5.33 14.73 38.53
C GLY A 204 4.38 13.58 38.81
N PHE A 205 3.35 13.41 37.97
CA PHE A 205 2.44 12.27 38.04
C PHE A 205 3.16 10.94 37.83
N LEU A 206 4.03 10.84 36.82
CA LEU A 206 4.84 9.65 36.56
C LEU A 206 5.75 9.33 37.76
N ALA A 207 6.45 10.33 38.32
CA ALA A 207 7.29 10.12 39.50
C ALA A 207 6.47 9.62 40.70
N TRP A 208 5.32 10.24 40.95
CA TRP A 208 4.40 9.86 42.02
C TRP A 208 3.85 8.44 41.87
N LEU A 209 3.56 7.99 40.65
CA LEU A 209 3.14 6.61 40.38
C LEU A 209 4.28 5.60 40.57
N ARG A 210 5.52 5.96 40.22
CA ARG A 210 6.68 5.08 40.35
C ARG A 210 7.06 4.82 41.81
N GLU A 211 6.92 5.82 42.67
CA GLU A 211 7.18 5.71 44.12
C GLU A 211 6.07 4.96 44.87
N ARG A 212 4.86 4.91 44.30
CA ARG A 212 3.73 4.20 44.89
C ARG A 212 3.92 2.68 44.85
N LYS A 213 3.66 2.05 45.99
CA LYS A 213 3.46 0.60 46.04
C LYS A 213 2.12 0.27 45.39
N PRO A 214 2.06 -0.69 44.44
CA PRO A 214 0.81 -1.16 43.85
C PRO A 214 -0.20 -1.59 44.92
N ALA A 215 -1.47 -1.25 44.70
CA ALA A 215 -2.57 -1.77 45.50
C ALA A 215 -2.64 -3.31 45.38
N ALA A 216 -3.25 -3.96 46.38
CA ALA A 216 -3.52 -5.39 46.28
C ALA A 216 -4.46 -5.65 45.10
N ARG A 217 -4.14 -6.66 44.29
CA ARG A 217 -4.92 -7.02 43.11
C ARG A 217 -6.41 -7.25 43.47
N PRO A 218 -7.36 -6.51 42.87
CA PRO A 218 -8.78 -6.75 43.06
C PRO A 218 -9.21 -8.13 42.58
N LYS A 219 -10.18 -8.74 43.26
CA LYS A 219 -10.76 -10.05 42.87
C LYS A 219 -11.84 -9.90 41.80
N GLY A 220 -12.11 -11.00 41.09
CA GLY A 220 -13.25 -11.08 40.17
C GLY A 220 -13.12 -10.19 38.93
N GLN A 221 -14.23 -9.64 38.47
CA GLN A 221 -14.30 -8.84 37.23
C GLN A 221 -13.44 -7.58 37.27
N LYS A 222 -13.37 -6.87 38.40
CA LYS A 222 -12.54 -5.66 38.54
C LYS A 222 -11.06 -5.93 38.26
N GLY A 223 -10.54 -7.06 38.76
CA GLY A 223 -9.17 -7.49 38.49
C GLY A 223 -8.92 -7.93 37.04
N LYS A 224 -9.94 -8.39 36.32
CA LYS A 224 -9.83 -8.72 34.88
C LYS A 224 -9.86 -7.46 34.03
N ALA A 225 -10.76 -6.53 34.32
CA ALA A 225 -10.88 -5.27 33.61
C ALA A 225 -9.60 -4.40 33.72
N LEU A 226 -8.90 -4.47 34.87
CA LEU A 226 -7.58 -3.85 35.04
C LEU A 226 -6.50 -4.48 34.13
N ASP A 227 -6.48 -5.81 34.03
CA ASP A 227 -5.53 -6.53 33.17
C ASP A 227 -5.83 -6.26 31.69
N GLU A 228 -7.09 -6.30 31.29
CA GLU A 228 -7.55 -5.97 29.93
C GLU A 228 -7.19 -4.52 29.60
N GLY A 229 -7.49 -3.57 30.49
CA GLY A 229 -7.09 -2.17 30.36
C GLY A 229 -5.59 -1.96 30.19
N LEU A 230 -4.79 -2.78 30.88
CA LEU A 230 -3.32 -2.73 30.81
C LEU A 230 -2.81 -3.22 29.45
N LEU A 231 -3.37 -4.31 28.93
CA LEU A 231 -3.03 -4.82 27.61
C LEU A 231 -3.45 -3.84 26.51
N LEU A 232 -4.66 -3.28 26.62
CA LEU A 232 -5.15 -2.24 25.71
C LEU A 232 -4.25 -1.01 25.73
N ALA A 233 -3.82 -0.54 26.91
CA ALA A 233 -2.94 0.60 27.05
C ALA A 233 -1.52 0.34 26.50
N ALA A 234 -1.08 -0.92 26.45
CA ALA A 234 0.23 -1.30 25.95
C ALA A 234 0.29 -1.49 24.43
N GLY A 235 -0.83 -1.80 23.75
CA GLY A 235 -0.84 -2.23 22.35
C GLY A 235 -1.61 -1.35 21.36
N LEU A 236 -1.83 -1.89 20.14
CA LEU A 236 -2.48 -1.23 19.01
C LEU A 236 -3.93 -0.82 19.28
N ASP A 237 -4.64 -1.54 20.14
CA ASP A 237 -5.99 -1.18 20.59
C ASP A 237 -6.01 0.12 21.41
N ALA A 238 -4.87 0.71 21.80
CA ALA A 238 -4.81 2.08 22.29
C ALA A 238 -5.13 3.13 21.20
N SER A 239 -5.00 2.80 19.91
CA SER A 239 -5.24 3.72 18.79
C SER A 239 -6.68 4.28 18.78
N PRO A 240 -7.73 3.50 19.08
CA PRO A 240 -9.06 4.06 19.35
C PRO A 240 -9.14 4.93 20.62
N HIS A 241 -8.43 4.60 21.70
CA HIS A 241 -8.54 5.29 23.00
C HIS A 241 -7.81 6.63 23.06
N PHE A 242 -6.80 6.83 22.20
CA PHE A 242 -5.94 8.01 22.20
C PHE A 242 -5.52 8.50 20.79
N GLY A 243 -6.07 7.90 19.73
CA GLY A 243 -5.79 8.24 18.33
C GLY A 243 -4.43 7.74 17.80
N PRO A 244 -4.25 7.69 16.46
CA PRO A 244 -2.93 7.66 15.85
C PRO A 244 -2.13 8.91 16.23
N GLY A 245 -0.81 8.78 16.43
CA GLY A 245 0.06 9.91 16.81
C GLY A 245 0.30 10.09 18.31
N PHE A 246 0.08 9.06 19.12
CA PHE A 246 0.41 9.07 20.54
C PHE A 246 1.93 9.19 20.76
N VAL A 247 2.40 10.42 20.93
CA VAL A 247 3.80 10.73 21.22
C VAL A 247 4.15 10.23 22.63
N SER A 248 5.32 9.62 22.76
CA SER A 248 5.75 8.85 23.93
C SER A 248 5.59 9.61 25.26
N GLY A 249 4.73 9.12 26.16
CA GLY A 249 4.57 9.69 27.50
C GLY A 249 3.31 9.23 28.23
N GLY A 250 2.12 9.49 27.69
CA GLY A 250 0.89 9.20 28.43
C GLY A 250 0.53 7.70 28.55
N ARG A 251 1.02 6.84 27.62
CA ARG A 251 0.83 5.37 27.67
C ARG A 251 1.58 4.81 28.86
N VAL A 252 2.79 5.32 29.11
CA VAL A 252 3.56 5.06 30.34
C VAL A 252 2.73 5.43 31.57
N GLY A 253 2.14 6.63 31.58
CA GLY A 253 1.28 7.08 32.67
C GLY A 253 0.09 6.17 32.91
N ARG A 254 -0.63 5.77 31.86
CA ARG A 254 -1.79 4.87 31.97
C ARG A 254 -1.40 3.48 32.46
N VAL A 255 -0.33 2.90 31.94
CA VAL A 255 0.18 1.60 32.40
C VAL A 255 0.63 1.67 33.87
N LEU A 256 1.32 2.74 34.27
CA LEU A 256 1.71 2.95 35.66
C LEU A 256 0.50 3.17 36.59
N ALA A 257 -0.55 3.86 36.12
CA ALA A 257 -1.79 4.05 36.87
C ALA A 257 -2.53 2.72 37.07
N LEU A 258 -2.69 1.92 36.01
CA LEU A 258 -3.29 0.59 36.08
C LEU A 258 -2.50 -0.34 37.01
N ARG A 259 -1.16 -0.30 36.93
CA ARG A 259 -0.28 -0.99 37.89
C ARG A 259 -0.52 -0.51 39.32
N ALA A 260 -0.63 0.80 39.54
CA ALA A 260 -0.89 1.35 40.88
C ALA A 260 -2.23 0.88 41.46
N LEU A 261 -3.24 0.64 40.60
CA LEU A 261 -4.55 0.07 40.95
C LEU A 261 -4.54 -1.46 41.12
N GLY A 262 -3.41 -2.12 40.89
CA GLY A 262 -3.25 -3.56 41.09
C GLY A 262 -3.47 -4.42 39.83
N ALA A 263 -3.39 -3.84 38.63
CA ALA A 263 -3.31 -4.60 37.39
C ALA A 263 -2.07 -5.50 37.38
N ASN A 264 -2.20 -6.70 36.80
CA ASN A 264 -1.07 -7.61 36.62
C ASN A 264 -0.28 -7.24 35.37
N LEU A 265 0.97 -6.81 35.57
CA LEU A 265 1.89 -6.51 34.47
C LEU A 265 2.21 -7.73 33.60
N GLU A 266 2.10 -8.94 34.15
CA GLU A 266 2.29 -10.21 33.44
C GLU A 266 0.98 -10.74 32.82
N ALA A 267 -0.06 -9.91 32.73
CA ALA A 267 -1.27 -10.24 31.98
C ALA A 267 -0.91 -10.50 30.52
N ARG A 268 -1.72 -11.33 29.87
CA ARG A 268 -1.53 -11.75 28.49
C ARG A 268 -2.84 -11.74 27.73
N ASP A 269 -2.79 -11.36 26.45
CA ASP A 269 -3.96 -11.35 25.58
C ASP A 269 -4.32 -12.76 25.07
N SER A 270 -5.22 -12.83 24.09
CA SER A 270 -5.67 -14.08 23.47
C SER A 270 -4.54 -14.87 22.81
N ASP A 271 -3.51 -14.18 22.30
CA ASP A 271 -2.36 -14.75 21.60
C ASP A 271 -1.17 -14.96 22.56
N LYS A 272 -1.40 -14.84 23.87
CA LYS A 272 -0.42 -14.85 24.96
C LYS A 272 0.63 -13.75 24.90
N ARG A 273 0.40 -12.68 24.14
CA ARG A 273 1.29 -11.51 24.13
C ARG A 273 1.15 -10.76 25.44
N GLY A 274 2.29 -10.40 26.04
CA GLY A 274 2.34 -9.55 27.23
C GLY A 274 2.51 -8.08 26.87
N ALA A 275 2.56 -7.21 27.88
CA ALA A 275 2.73 -5.77 27.68
C ALA A 275 4.00 -5.40 26.89
N LEU A 276 5.10 -6.15 27.04
CA LEU A 276 6.34 -5.91 26.28
C LEU A 276 6.16 -6.19 24.78
N HIS A 277 5.45 -7.26 24.40
CA HIS A 277 5.13 -7.56 23.00
C HIS A 277 4.29 -6.44 22.41
N LEU A 278 3.20 -6.08 23.10
CA LEU A 278 2.25 -5.08 22.65
C LEU A 278 2.91 -3.70 22.47
N ALA A 279 3.77 -3.28 23.41
CA ALA A 279 4.51 -2.03 23.31
C ALA A 279 5.51 -2.03 22.14
N ALA A 280 6.13 -3.18 21.86
CA ALA A 280 7.04 -3.35 20.74
C ALA A 280 6.32 -3.26 19.38
N MET A 281 5.11 -3.81 19.27
CA MET A 281 4.29 -3.75 18.04
C MET A 281 3.90 -2.33 17.64
N VAL A 282 3.83 -1.39 18.58
CA VAL A 282 3.46 0.02 18.34
C VAL A 282 4.65 0.98 18.35
N ASP A 283 5.88 0.44 18.33
CA ASP A 283 7.14 1.16 18.47
C ASP A 283 7.22 2.12 19.68
N ASP A 284 6.60 1.79 20.82
CA ASP A 284 6.65 2.64 22.02
C ASP A 284 7.91 2.36 22.86
N ALA A 285 9.02 2.93 22.41
CA ALA A 285 10.31 2.83 23.07
C ALA A 285 10.29 3.33 24.53
N ALA A 286 9.46 4.33 24.86
CA ALA A 286 9.36 4.84 26.23
C ALA A 286 8.65 3.83 27.14
N LEU A 287 7.57 3.21 26.65
CA LEU A 287 6.86 2.19 27.38
C LEU A 287 7.70 0.91 27.53
N VAL A 288 8.38 0.46 26.48
CA VAL A 288 9.33 -0.68 26.57
C VAL A 288 10.38 -0.42 27.66
N ARG A 289 10.96 0.77 27.69
CA ARG A 289 11.94 1.15 28.72
C ARG A 289 11.35 1.12 30.12
N GLU A 290 10.13 1.64 30.32
CA GLU A 290 9.48 1.61 31.63
C GLU A 290 9.14 0.18 32.05
N LEU A 291 8.60 -0.65 31.16
CA LEU A 291 8.26 -2.04 31.45
C LEU A 291 9.50 -2.86 31.86
N LEU A 292 10.62 -2.71 31.15
CA LEU A 292 11.89 -3.33 31.54
C LEU A 292 12.38 -2.82 32.91
N ARG A 293 12.23 -1.51 33.20
CA ARG A 293 12.56 -0.91 34.51
C ARG A 293 11.70 -1.45 35.64
N LEU A 294 10.44 -1.80 35.34
CA LEU A 294 9.51 -2.44 36.28
C LEU A 294 9.83 -3.92 36.53
N GLY A 295 10.81 -4.50 35.82
CA GLY A 295 11.32 -5.85 36.05
C GLY A 295 10.56 -6.94 35.30
N LEU A 296 9.80 -6.60 34.26
CA LEU A 296 9.20 -7.63 33.38
C LEU A 296 10.31 -8.47 32.76
N SER A 297 10.09 -9.79 32.72
CA SER A 297 11.09 -10.71 32.21
C SER A 297 11.33 -10.49 30.71
N PRO A 298 12.60 -10.41 30.25
CA PRO A 298 12.90 -10.33 28.83
C PRO A 298 12.74 -11.68 28.10
N LEU A 299 12.49 -12.77 28.84
CA LEU A 299 12.34 -14.13 28.31
C LEU A 299 10.87 -14.51 28.04
N VAL A 300 9.97 -13.52 28.00
CA VAL A 300 8.56 -13.78 27.67
C VAL A 300 8.40 -14.13 26.19
N SER A 301 7.57 -15.12 25.91
CA SER A 301 7.16 -15.51 24.56
C SER A 301 5.64 -15.58 24.44
N ASP A 302 5.10 -15.35 23.25
CA ASP A 302 3.67 -15.53 22.95
C ASP A 302 3.32 -16.99 22.59
N ASP A 303 2.11 -17.26 22.10
CA ASP A 303 1.65 -18.62 21.74
C ASP A 303 2.46 -19.26 20.59
N THR A 304 3.12 -18.45 19.76
CA THR A 304 3.99 -18.93 18.68
C THR A 304 5.44 -19.10 19.15
N GLY A 305 5.75 -18.76 20.41
CA GLY A 305 7.11 -18.72 20.91
C GLY A 305 7.86 -17.42 20.54
N ALA A 306 7.20 -16.46 19.90
CA ALA A 306 7.82 -15.19 19.52
C ALA A 306 8.08 -14.31 20.76
N THR A 307 9.27 -13.71 20.79
CA THR A 307 9.68 -12.72 21.81
C THR A 307 9.22 -11.31 21.43
N PRO A 308 9.28 -10.31 22.33
CA PRO A 308 9.01 -8.92 21.97
C PRO A 308 9.88 -8.38 20.82
N LEU A 309 11.07 -8.94 20.58
CA LEU A 309 11.90 -8.58 19.42
C LEU A 309 11.30 -9.07 18.09
N HIS A 310 10.64 -10.24 18.08
CA HIS A 310 9.92 -10.71 16.89
C HIS A 310 8.75 -9.77 16.57
N ALA A 311 7.99 -9.40 17.60
CA ALA A 311 6.89 -8.45 17.48
C ALA A 311 7.35 -7.07 16.98
N ALA A 312 8.47 -6.55 17.50
CA ALA A 312 9.09 -5.32 16.98
C ALA A 312 9.46 -5.46 15.49
N ALA A 313 10.07 -6.59 15.11
CA ALA A 313 10.52 -6.78 13.73
C ALA A 313 9.37 -6.92 12.73
N GLU A 314 8.29 -7.60 13.11
CA GLU A 314 7.11 -7.82 12.27
C GLU A 314 6.29 -6.53 12.04
N HIS A 315 6.28 -5.63 13.03
CA HIS A 315 5.51 -4.40 13.03
C HIS A 315 6.36 -3.13 12.87
N ASP A 316 7.56 -3.25 12.30
CA ASP A 316 8.47 -2.13 12.01
C ASP A 316 8.85 -1.26 13.23
N GLY A 317 8.88 -1.85 14.42
CA GLY A 317 9.22 -1.24 15.72
C GLY A 317 10.73 -0.97 15.91
N VAL A 318 11.31 -0.16 15.03
CA VAL A 318 12.76 0.11 14.97
C VAL A 318 13.31 0.68 16.27
N SER A 319 12.59 1.62 16.90
CA SER A 319 13.04 2.31 18.12
C SER A 319 13.12 1.37 19.32
N CYS A 320 12.28 0.33 19.35
CA CYS A 320 12.23 -0.65 20.43
C CYS A 320 13.36 -1.69 20.39
N ILE A 321 13.87 -2.05 19.21
CA ILE A 321 14.82 -3.17 19.02
C ILE A 321 16.06 -3.03 19.91
N SER A 322 16.72 -1.87 19.87
CA SER A 322 17.93 -1.63 20.66
C SER A 322 17.67 -1.66 22.16
N LEU A 323 16.49 -1.22 22.61
CA LEU A 323 16.10 -1.22 24.02
C LEU A 323 15.78 -2.63 24.52
N LEU A 324 15.06 -3.42 23.73
CA LEU A 324 14.74 -4.81 24.08
C LEU A 324 16.01 -5.67 24.17
N ALA A 325 16.92 -5.53 23.20
CA ALA A 325 18.19 -6.25 23.21
C ALA A 325 19.04 -5.88 24.45
N ARG A 326 19.18 -4.59 24.76
CA ARG A 326 19.87 -4.13 25.99
C ARG A 326 19.14 -4.52 27.27
N GLY A 327 17.82 -4.70 27.20
CA GLY A 327 16.96 -5.22 28.25
C GLY A 327 17.13 -6.71 28.51
N GLY A 328 17.98 -7.40 27.74
CA GLY A 328 18.29 -8.82 27.91
C GLY A 328 17.39 -9.76 27.10
N VAL A 329 16.59 -9.25 26.16
CA VAL A 329 15.85 -10.12 25.22
C VAL A 329 16.90 -10.76 24.30
N PRO A 330 16.99 -12.11 24.23
CA PRO A 330 17.98 -12.76 23.38
C PRO A 330 17.67 -12.44 21.91
N VAL A 331 18.62 -11.81 21.23
CA VAL A 331 18.42 -11.29 19.86
C VAL A 331 18.19 -12.43 18.86
N ASP A 332 18.89 -13.54 19.03
CA ASP A 332 18.75 -14.75 18.22
C ASP A 332 17.79 -15.80 18.84
N ALA A 333 16.90 -15.39 19.76
CA ALA A 333 15.83 -16.28 20.23
C ALA A 333 15.05 -16.81 19.02
N LEU A 334 14.70 -18.10 19.06
CA LEU A 334 13.92 -18.73 18.01
C LEU A 334 12.49 -18.93 18.48
N ASP A 335 11.53 -18.60 17.63
CA ASP A 335 10.12 -18.97 17.80
C ASP A 335 9.91 -20.49 17.62
N SER A 336 8.66 -20.94 17.70
CA SER A 336 8.31 -22.37 17.57
C SER A 336 8.58 -22.93 16.18
N ASP A 337 8.61 -22.09 15.15
CA ASP A 337 8.98 -22.45 13.77
C ASP A 337 10.51 -22.45 13.56
N GLY A 338 11.29 -22.10 14.59
CA GLY A 338 12.74 -22.04 14.52
C GLY A 338 13.25 -20.79 13.80
N ARG A 339 12.48 -19.70 13.80
CA ARG A 339 12.83 -18.41 13.18
C ARG A 339 13.28 -17.41 14.23
N SER A 340 14.28 -16.60 13.90
CA SER A 340 14.68 -15.41 14.68
C SER A 340 13.89 -14.17 14.23
N ALA A 341 14.01 -13.07 14.96
CA ALA A 341 13.36 -11.81 14.61
C ALA A 341 13.74 -11.28 13.20
N LEU A 342 14.94 -11.62 12.69
CA LEU A 342 15.38 -11.23 11.33
C LEU A 342 14.51 -11.82 10.21
N PHE A 343 13.77 -12.91 10.45
CA PHE A 343 12.81 -13.45 9.49
C PHE A 343 11.66 -12.48 9.20
N ASN A 344 11.30 -11.66 10.18
CA ASN A 344 10.14 -10.78 10.11
C ASN A 344 10.53 -9.36 9.66
N ALA A 345 11.82 -9.05 9.50
CA ALA A 345 12.30 -7.73 9.12
C ALA A 345 11.93 -7.38 7.66
N ARG A 346 10.82 -6.66 7.48
CA ARG A 346 10.31 -6.29 6.15
C ARG A 346 11.07 -5.12 5.53
N GLN A 347 11.57 -4.22 6.36
CA GLN A 347 12.30 -3.02 5.97
C GLN A 347 13.81 -3.14 6.28
N PRO A 348 14.68 -2.55 5.45
CA PRO A 348 16.13 -2.59 5.69
C PRO A 348 16.54 -1.93 7.01
N GLU A 349 15.79 -0.94 7.50
CA GLU A 349 16.01 -0.26 8.79
C GLU A 349 15.81 -1.21 9.96
N VAL A 350 14.76 -2.05 9.92
CA VAL A 350 14.49 -3.07 10.94
C VAL A 350 15.59 -4.12 10.94
N ALA A 351 15.98 -4.61 9.76
CA ALA A 351 17.06 -5.58 9.63
C ALA A 351 18.38 -5.01 10.16
N ARG A 352 18.70 -3.75 9.82
CA ARG A 352 19.90 -3.07 10.32
C ARG A 352 19.87 -2.92 11.84
N ALA A 353 18.75 -2.50 12.42
CA ALA A 353 18.60 -2.34 13.85
C ALA A 353 18.80 -3.68 14.61
N LEU A 354 18.29 -4.79 14.09
CA LEU A 354 18.52 -6.12 14.65
C LEU A 354 20.00 -6.53 14.56
N LEU A 355 20.63 -6.32 13.41
CA LEU A 355 22.05 -6.64 13.21
C LEU A 355 22.97 -5.77 14.09
N ASP A 356 22.67 -4.48 14.24
CA ASP A 356 23.37 -3.56 15.14
C ASP A 356 23.17 -3.95 16.62
N ALA A 357 22.04 -4.58 16.94
CA ALA A 357 21.79 -5.18 18.25
C ALA A 357 22.52 -6.53 18.46
N GLY A 358 23.24 -7.03 17.44
CA GLY A 358 24.04 -8.25 17.51
C GLY A 358 23.35 -9.51 16.96
N ALA A 359 22.29 -9.36 16.17
CA ALA A 359 21.63 -10.51 15.54
C ALA A 359 22.60 -11.24 14.60
N ASN A 360 22.60 -12.57 14.65
CA ASN A 360 23.29 -13.38 13.66
C ASN A 360 22.42 -13.46 12.38
N PRO A 361 22.91 -13.01 11.20
CA PRO A 361 22.14 -13.06 9.95
C PRO A 361 21.78 -14.48 9.50
N ASN A 362 22.36 -15.50 10.13
CA ASN A 362 22.14 -16.92 9.85
C ASN A 362 21.37 -17.65 10.96
N ALA A 363 20.84 -16.93 11.96
CA ALA A 363 20.08 -17.52 13.06
C ALA A 363 18.74 -18.06 12.57
N GLY A 364 18.61 -19.39 12.52
CA GLY A 364 17.40 -20.12 12.18
C GLY A 364 17.65 -21.64 12.13
N LYS A 365 16.58 -22.44 12.27
CA LYS A 365 16.67 -23.91 12.34
C LYS A 365 16.67 -24.54 10.94
N GLY A 366 17.80 -24.47 10.27
CA GLY A 366 17.98 -25.04 8.91
C GLY A 366 17.49 -24.11 7.81
N TRP A 367 16.36 -23.44 8.01
CA TRP A 367 15.93 -22.26 7.25
C TRP A 367 16.65 -21.01 7.80
N THR A 368 17.09 -20.07 6.95
CA THR A 368 17.76 -18.82 7.38
C THR A 368 16.94 -17.59 6.98
N PRO A 369 17.15 -16.41 7.60
CA PRO A 369 16.50 -15.17 7.17
C PRO A 369 16.66 -14.91 5.68
N LEU A 370 17.83 -15.23 5.12
CA LEU A 370 18.09 -15.07 3.70
C LEU A 370 17.18 -15.97 2.82
N HIS A 371 16.88 -17.20 3.24
CA HIS A 371 15.91 -18.05 2.54
C HIS A 371 14.50 -17.44 2.58
N GLN A 372 14.08 -16.88 3.72
CA GLN A 372 12.77 -16.25 3.86
C GLN A 372 12.62 -15.05 2.91
N HIS A 373 13.60 -14.15 2.93
CA HIS A 373 13.56 -12.92 2.13
C HIS A 373 13.71 -13.19 0.63
N ALA A 374 14.42 -14.26 0.24
CA ALA A 374 14.53 -14.70 -1.15
C ALA A 374 13.18 -14.96 -1.84
N ARG A 375 12.12 -15.25 -1.07
CA ARG A 375 10.78 -15.57 -1.60
C ARG A 375 9.96 -14.37 -2.03
N PHE A 376 10.36 -13.16 -1.63
CA PHE A 376 9.57 -11.95 -1.83
C PHE A 376 10.35 -10.94 -2.68
N LYS A 377 9.81 -10.60 -3.86
CA LYS A 377 10.48 -9.77 -4.87
C LYS A 377 10.94 -8.42 -4.32
N GLU A 378 10.19 -7.82 -3.40
CA GLU A 378 10.46 -6.52 -2.80
C GLU A 378 11.56 -6.53 -1.73
N ARG A 379 12.07 -7.70 -1.32
CA ARG A 379 13.06 -7.82 -0.22
C ARG A 379 14.51 -7.60 -0.65
N GLY A 380 14.77 -7.15 -1.87
CA GLY A 380 16.12 -6.82 -2.35
C GLY A 380 16.95 -5.98 -1.36
N PRO A 381 16.45 -4.82 -0.87
CA PRO A 381 17.15 -4.00 0.11
C PRO A 381 17.48 -4.73 1.43
N VAL A 382 16.55 -5.55 1.95
CA VAL A 382 16.80 -6.34 3.16
C VAL A 382 17.86 -7.41 2.92
N ILE A 383 17.81 -8.08 1.76
CA ILE A 383 18.83 -9.06 1.35
C ILE A 383 20.20 -8.40 1.29
N GLU A 384 20.33 -7.20 0.71
CA GLU A 384 21.60 -6.46 0.70
C GLU A 384 22.14 -6.21 2.10
N VAL A 385 21.29 -5.77 3.03
CA VAL A 385 21.65 -5.55 4.44
C VAL A 385 22.16 -6.86 5.07
N LEU A 386 21.45 -7.97 4.85
CA LEU A 386 21.84 -9.28 5.38
C LEU A 386 23.17 -9.78 4.79
N LEU A 387 23.38 -9.61 3.47
CA LEU A 387 24.62 -9.99 2.80
C LEU A 387 25.82 -9.17 3.29
N GLN A 388 25.64 -7.86 3.48
CA GLN A 388 26.65 -6.99 4.08
C GLN A 388 27.02 -7.41 5.50
N ALA A 389 26.07 -8.00 6.24
CA ALA A 389 26.31 -8.53 7.58
C ALA A 389 26.86 -9.97 7.60
N GLY A 390 27.09 -10.59 6.44
CA GLY A 390 27.66 -11.94 6.36
C GLY A 390 26.63 -13.08 6.37
N ALA A 391 25.42 -12.84 5.84
CA ALA A 391 24.47 -13.93 5.57
C ALA A 391 25.09 -14.95 4.59
N ASP A 392 24.95 -16.23 4.93
CA ASP A 392 25.47 -17.36 4.17
C ASP A 392 24.51 -17.71 3.02
N THR A 393 24.97 -17.43 1.79
CA THR A 393 24.23 -17.72 0.56
C THR A 393 24.28 -19.19 0.14
N THR A 394 25.12 -20.00 0.81
CA THR A 394 25.39 -21.40 0.47
C THR A 394 24.71 -22.39 1.41
N ARG A 395 24.21 -21.92 2.56
CA ARG A 395 23.50 -22.75 3.53
C ARG A 395 22.27 -23.36 2.89
N LYS A 396 22.06 -24.66 3.12
CA LYS A 396 20.91 -25.39 2.59
C LYS A 396 19.80 -25.52 3.62
N SER A 397 18.57 -25.33 3.19
CA SER A 397 17.34 -25.67 3.91
C SER A 397 17.24 -27.18 4.16
N SER A 398 16.23 -27.60 4.93
CA SER A 398 15.88 -29.02 5.11
C SER A 398 15.52 -29.73 3.79
N GLU A 399 15.11 -28.98 2.77
CA GLU A 399 14.81 -29.48 1.43
C GLU A 399 16.04 -29.49 0.52
N GLY A 400 17.21 -29.13 1.04
CA GLY A 400 18.47 -29.11 0.30
C GLY A 400 18.65 -27.91 -0.63
N ARG A 401 17.76 -26.90 -0.52
CA ARG A 401 17.75 -25.68 -1.33
C ARG A 401 18.61 -24.61 -0.67
N THR A 402 19.37 -23.84 -1.46
CA THR A 402 20.03 -22.60 -1.02
C THR A 402 19.08 -21.40 -1.15
N PRO A 403 19.32 -20.27 -0.48
CA PRO A 403 18.50 -19.07 -0.63
C PRO A 403 18.38 -18.61 -2.09
N ALA A 404 19.47 -18.67 -2.85
CA ALA A 404 19.45 -18.38 -4.28
C ALA A 404 18.53 -19.32 -5.07
N GLN A 405 18.46 -20.59 -4.70
CA GLN A 405 17.55 -21.54 -5.31
C GLN A 405 16.10 -21.27 -4.90
N GLU A 406 15.82 -20.84 -3.67
CA GLU A 406 14.47 -20.39 -3.27
C GLU A 406 14.02 -19.20 -4.10
N ALA A 407 14.90 -18.20 -4.28
CA ALA A 407 14.60 -17.06 -5.14
C ALA A 407 14.29 -17.49 -6.58
N LEU A 408 14.94 -18.51 -7.13
CA LEU A 408 14.64 -19.00 -8.48
C LEU A 408 13.29 -19.71 -8.55
N ASP A 409 12.91 -20.49 -7.54
CA ASP A 409 11.60 -21.16 -7.51
C ASP A 409 10.45 -20.14 -7.41
N GLU A 410 10.67 -19.06 -6.67
CA GLU A 410 9.72 -17.95 -6.53
C GLU A 410 9.87 -16.92 -7.68
N LYS A 411 10.55 -17.29 -8.78
CA LYS A 411 10.71 -16.48 -10.00
C LYS A 411 11.36 -15.11 -9.79
N ASN A 412 12.28 -15.03 -8.83
CA ASN A 412 13.04 -13.85 -8.44
C ASN A 412 14.55 -13.98 -8.79
N PRO A 413 14.91 -14.06 -10.09
CA PRO A 413 16.29 -14.28 -10.54
C PRO A 413 17.25 -13.14 -10.17
N HIS A 414 16.72 -11.93 -10.03
CA HIS A 414 17.48 -10.77 -9.58
C HIS A 414 17.99 -10.98 -8.14
N LEU A 415 17.13 -11.48 -7.24
CA LEU A 415 17.52 -11.80 -5.87
C LEU A 415 18.48 -12.98 -5.82
N ALA A 416 18.28 -13.98 -6.68
CA ALA A 416 19.24 -15.08 -6.81
C ALA A 416 20.64 -14.56 -7.22
N GLN A 417 20.69 -13.65 -8.20
CA GLN A 417 21.93 -12.97 -8.62
C GLN A 417 22.57 -12.17 -7.49
N LEU A 418 21.77 -11.42 -6.73
CA LEU A 418 22.22 -10.65 -5.58
C LEU A 418 22.94 -11.55 -4.55
N MET A 419 22.44 -12.77 -4.35
CA MET A 419 23.02 -13.78 -3.47
C MET A 419 24.17 -14.59 -4.13
N GLY A 420 24.67 -14.15 -5.28
CA GLY A 420 25.82 -14.75 -5.95
C GLY A 420 25.51 -15.96 -6.81
N ALA A 421 24.24 -16.23 -7.14
CA ALA A 421 23.89 -17.28 -8.08
C ALA A 421 24.53 -17.02 -9.44
N LYS A 422 25.34 -17.98 -9.90
CA LYS A 422 25.90 -17.95 -11.23
C LYS A 422 25.01 -18.74 -12.18
N ALA A 423 24.94 -18.26 -13.41
CA ALA A 423 24.44 -19.05 -14.52
C ALA A 423 25.18 -20.39 -14.53
N PRO A 424 24.47 -21.52 -14.51
CA PRO A 424 25.14 -22.80 -14.48
C PRO A 424 26.00 -23.00 -15.75
N SER A 425 27.14 -23.68 -15.62
CA SER A 425 28.07 -23.92 -16.75
C SER A 425 27.47 -24.96 -17.71
N GLY A 426 27.37 -24.62 -18.99
CA GLY A 426 26.64 -25.40 -19.99
C GLY A 426 27.29 -26.76 -20.28
N LYS A 427 26.60 -27.84 -19.90
CA LYS A 427 26.85 -29.20 -20.44
C LYS A 427 25.56 -29.95 -20.85
N GLY A 428 24.39 -29.31 -20.85
CA GLY A 428 23.16 -29.97 -21.29
C GLY A 428 22.09 -28.99 -21.75
N GLY A 429 21.73 -29.06 -23.03
CA GLY A 429 20.45 -28.61 -23.60
C GLY A 429 19.87 -27.26 -23.19
N ARG A 430 20.68 -26.29 -22.75
CA ARG A 430 20.18 -25.00 -22.25
C ARG A 430 19.69 -24.12 -23.38
N LEU A 431 18.65 -23.35 -23.07
CA LEU A 431 18.19 -22.26 -23.89
C LEU A 431 19.28 -21.19 -24.01
N ASP A 432 19.80 -20.98 -25.21
CA ASP A 432 20.77 -19.91 -25.47
C ASP A 432 20.04 -18.59 -25.74
N VAL A 433 19.88 -17.78 -24.68
CA VAL A 433 19.34 -16.42 -24.78
C VAL A 433 20.43 -15.35 -24.90
N ARG A 434 21.72 -15.73 -24.99
CA ARG A 434 22.84 -14.79 -25.12
C ARG A 434 22.66 -13.82 -26.29
N PRO A 435 22.22 -14.27 -27.49
CA PRO A 435 22.01 -13.35 -28.60
C PRO A 435 20.99 -12.23 -28.29
N LEU A 436 19.96 -12.55 -27.50
CA LEU A 436 18.93 -11.59 -27.09
C LEU A 436 19.48 -10.60 -26.06
N LEU A 437 20.23 -11.08 -25.07
CA LEU A 437 20.90 -10.23 -24.08
C LEU A 437 21.90 -9.27 -24.73
N ASP A 438 22.71 -9.76 -25.68
CA ASP A 438 23.67 -8.92 -26.40
C ASP A 438 22.97 -7.88 -27.31
N ALA A 439 21.81 -8.23 -27.88
CA ALA A 439 21.00 -7.30 -28.65
C ALA A 439 20.41 -6.19 -27.77
N LEU A 440 19.84 -6.58 -26.62
CA LEU A 440 19.30 -5.67 -25.62
C LEU A 440 20.37 -4.72 -25.09
N GLY A 441 21.60 -5.19 -24.82
CA GLY A 441 22.70 -4.34 -24.35
C GLY A 441 23.23 -3.34 -25.39
N ARG A 442 23.17 -3.66 -26.69
CA ARG A 442 23.71 -2.79 -27.75
C ARG A 442 22.74 -1.71 -28.23
N ARG A 443 21.44 -2.01 -28.23
CA ARG A 443 20.39 -1.15 -28.83
C ARG A 443 19.09 -1.15 -28.03
N GLY A 444 19.11 -1.52 -26.74
CA GLY A 444 17.92 -1.79 -25.94
C GLY A 444 16.84 -0.73 -26.03
N THR A 445 17.16 0.53 -25.71
CA THR A 445 16.18 1.63 -25.78
C THR A 445 15.69 1.86 -27.19
N ALA A 446 16.56 1.94 -28.20
CA ALA A 446 16.15 2.16 -29.60
C ALA A 446 15.34 0.99 -30.21
N LEU A 447 15.58 -0.25 -29.74
CA LEU A 447 14.87 -1.44 -30.19
C LEU A 447 13.48 -1.55 -29.54
N LEU A 448 13.34 -1.08 -28.30
CA LEU A 448 12.08 -1.05 -27.56
C LEU A 448 11.24 0.22 -27.85
N GLU A 449 11.88 1.37 -28.13
CA GLU A 449 11.24 2.64 -28.50
C GLU A 449 10.43 2.59 -29.81
N ALA A 450 10.67 1.57 -30.65
CA ALA A 450 9.91 1.37 -31.89
C ALA A 450 8.42 1.01 -31.63
N TRP A 451 8.08 0.60 -30.40
CA TRP A 451 6.73 0.20 -29.97
C TRP A 451 6.36 0.99 -28.70
N TYR A 452 5.62 2.10 -28.84
CA TYR A 452 5.42 3.07 -27.74
C TYR A 452 4.61 2.50 -26.56
N PHE A 453 5.05 2.72 -25.31
CA PHE A 453 4.59 3.81 -24.42
C PHE A 453 5.49 3.95 -23.16
N GLU A 454 5.70 5.21 -22.73
CA GLU A 454 6.29 5.72 -21.48
C GLU A 454 7.34 4.85 -20.76
N ASP A 455 8.64 5.18 -20.94
CA ASP A 455 9.74 4.91 -19.98
C ASP A 455 9.71 3.60 -19.14
N GLU A 456 9.29 2.48 -19.71
CA GLU A 456 9.25 1.18 -19.02
C GLU A 456 9.74 0.05 -19.94
N ASP A 457 10.49 -0.95 -19.50
CA ASP A 457 11.46 -1.06 -18.42
C ASP A 457 12.44 -2.11 -19.00
N VAL A 458 13.50 -1.66 -19.70
CA VAL A 458 14.55 -2.53 -20.26
C VAL A 458 15.01 -3.54 -19.20
N ALA A 459 15.00 -3.13 -17.93
CA ALA A 459 15.34 -3.98 -16.81
C ALA A 459 14.37 -5.17 -16.63
N SER A 460 13.09 -5.03 -16.95
CA SER A 460 12.11 -6.14 -16.90
C SER A 460 12.37 -7.18 -17.98
N VAL A 461 12.69 -6.77 -19.22
CA VAL A 461 13.06 -7.70 -20.30
C VAL A 461 14.40 -8.38 -19.97
N GLU A 462 15.39 -7.61 -19.53
CA GLU A 462 16.69 -8.13 -19.14
C GLU A 462 16.56 -9.12 -17.97
N ARG A 463 15.70 -8.80 -16.99
CA ARG A 463 15.37 -9.67 -15.84
C ARG A 463 14.78 -11.00 -16.28
N VAL A 464 13.80 -11.01 -17.18
CA VAL A 464 13.19 -12.25 -17.69
C VAL A 464 14.24 -13.11 -18.39
N LEU A 465 15.05 -12.53 -19.28
CA LEU A 465 16.10 -13.27 -19.99
C LEU A 465 17.16 -13.82 -19.03
N LYS A 466 17.61 -13.01 -18.06
CA LYS A 466 18.51 -13.46 -16.98
C LYS A 466 17.87 -14.58 -16.14
N SER A 467 16.55 -14.55 -15.94
CA SER A 467 15.80 -15.61 -15.25
C SER A 467 15.99 -16.96 -15.91
N LEU A 468 15.74 -17.01 -17.22
CA LEU A 468 15.82 -18.25 -17.99
C LEU A 468 17.22 -18.86 -17.93
N VAL A 469 18.26 -18.01 -17.95
CA VAL A 469 19.65 -18.44 -17.80
C VAL A 469 19.92 -19.03 -16.42
N LEU A 470 19.52 -18.33 -15.34
CA LEU A 470 19.80 -18.78 -13.98
C LEU A 470 18.99 -20.01 -13.59
N GLY A 471 17.70 -20.06 -13.96
CA GLY A 471 16.80 -21.19 -13.73
C GLY A 471 17.16 -22.43 -14.55
N GLY A 472 18.08 -22.30 -15.50
CA GLY A 472 18.56 -23.43 -16.31
C GLY A 472 17.55 -23.91 -17.33
N ALA A 473 16.73 -23.00 -17.89
CA ALA A 473 15.74 -23.31 -18.90
C ALA A 473 16.38 -24.05 -20.09
N THR A 474 15.65 -25.03 -20.63
CA THR A 474 16.13 -25.91 -21.71
C THR A 474 15.34 -25.75 -23.02
N SER A 475 14.27 -24.95 -23.04
CA SER A 475 13.47 -24.74 -24.26
C SER A 475 12.80 -23.36 -24.33
N TRP A 476 12.46 -22.93 -25.55
CA TRP A 476 11.68 -21.71 -25.79
C TRP A 476 10.23 -21.83 -25.27
N ASP A 477 9.67 -23.04 -25.17
CA ASP A 477 8.36 -23.25 -24.55
C ASP A 477 8.37 -22.96 -23.04
N GLN A 478 9.48 -23.23 -22.35
CA GLN A 478 9.67 -22.82 -20.95
C GLN A 478 9.79 -21.29 -20.87
N ALA A 479 10.47 -20.65 -21.83
CA ALA A 479 10.56 -19.19 -21.90
C ALA A 479 9.18 -18.53 -22.09
N ALA A 480 8.34 -19.06 -22.98
CA ALA A 480 6.98 -18.59 -23.16
C ALA A 480 6.11 -18.77 -21.90
N ALA A 481 6.33 -19.85 -21.14
CA ALA A 481 5.62 -20.07 -19.88
C ALA A 481 6.03 -19.07 -18.78
N GLU A 482 7.29 -18.61 -18.75
CA GLU A 482 7.76 -17.59 -17.80
C GLU A 482 7.24 -16.18 -18.09
N LEU A 483 6.86 -15.91 -19.34
CA LEU A 483 6.21 -14.65 -19.72
C LEU A 483 4.74 -14.56 -19.30
N ARG A 484 4.19 -15.64 -18.71
CA ARG A 484 2.83 -15.66 -18.17
C ARG A 484 2.74 -14.79 -16.92
N GLY A 485 1.85 -13.80 -16.95
CA GLY A 485 1.64 -12.84 -15.85
C GLY A 485 2.63 -11.66 -15.87
N GLU A 486 3.61 -11.68 -16.77
CA GLU A 486 4.35 -10.47 -17.13
C GLU A 486 3.45 -9.56 -17.98
N ARG A 487 3.78 -8.27 -18.00
CA ARG A 487 3.07 -7.31 -18.84
C ARG A 487 3.20 -7.72 -20.32
N PRO A 488 2.13 -7.66 -21.14
CA PRO A 488 2.16 -8.13 -22.53
C PRO A 488 3.28 -7.53 -23.40
N TRP A 489 3.69 -6.30 -23.11
CA TRP A 489 4.79 -5.64 -23.82
C TRP A 489 6.16 -6.25 -23.51
N VAL A 490 6.36 -6.83 -22.32
CA VAL A 490 7.56 -7.61 -22.02
C VAL A 490 7.63 -8.85 -22.92
N ALA A 491 6.49 -9.53 -23.12
CA ALA A 491 6.41 -10.67 -24.04
C ALA A 491 6.63 -10.26 -25.50
N MET A 492 6.02 -9.15 -25.95
CA MET A 492 6.26 -8.60 -27.29
C MET A 492 7.73 -8.20 -27.51
N ALA A 493 8.36 -7.54 -26.54
CA ALA A 493 9.77 -7.19 -26.58
C ALA A 493 10.67 -8.43 -26.73
N VAL A 494 10.37 -9.51 -26.00
CA VAL A 494 11.10 -10.78 -26.16
C VAL A 494 10.88 -11.39 -27.54
N VAL A 495 9.66 -11.33 -28.08
CA VAL A 495 9.32 -11.80 -29.43
C VAL A 495 10.07 -11.00 -30.50
N ASP A 496 10.16 -9.68 -30.38
CA ASP A 496 10.87 -8.82 -31.32
C ASP A 496 12.39 -8.97 -31.23
N LEU A 497 12.94 -9.07 -30.02
CA LEU A 497 14.35 -9.41 -29.82
C LEU A 497 14.66 -10.75 -30.48
N ALA A 498 13.82 -11.76 -30.26
CA ALA A 498 13.94 -13.07 -30.89
C ALA A 498 13.85 -12.98 -32.42
N ARG A 499 12.89 -12.21 -32.97
CA ARG A 499 12.73 -11.97 -34.42
C ARG A 499 13.99 -11.34 -35.02
N ALA A 500 14.63 -10.42 -34.31
CA ALA A 500 15.78 -9.68 -34.80
C ALA A 500 17.07 -10.50 -34.82
N VAL A 501 17.26 -11.44 -33.89
CA VAL A 501 18.56 -12.11 -33.67
C VAL A 501 18.56 -13.63 -33.75
N LEU A 502 17.39 -14.28 -33.71
CA LEU A 502 17.30 -15.73 -33.83
C LEU A 502 16.86 -16.14 -35.25
N PRO A 503 17.42 -17.24 -35.79
CA PRO A 503 16.94 -17.78 -37.05
C PRO A 503 15.53 -18.40 -36.89
N PRO A 504 14.70 -18.37 -37.96
CA PRO A 504 13.41 -19.06 -37.98
C PRO A 504 13.60 -20.57 -37.86
N GLU A 505 12.57 -21.26 -37.37
CA GLU A 505 12.51 -22.72 -37.30
C GLU A 505 12.57 -23.32 -38.70
N GLN A 506 13.55 -24.20 -38.91
CA GLN A 506 13.73 -24.89 -40.19
C GLN A 506 12.61 -25.89 -40.49
N LYS A 507 11.91 -26.37 -39.46
CA LYS A 507 10.80 -27.31 -39.58
C LYS A 507 9.86 -27.10 -38.40
N VAL A 508 8.63 -26.68 -38.68
CA VAL A 508 7.56 -26.64 -37.67
C VAL A 508 7.23 -28.08 -37.28
N PRO A 509 7.44 -28.50 -36.03
CA PRO A 509 7.13 -29.86 -35.59
C PRO A 509 5.64 -30.19 -35.79
N SER A 510 5.34 -31.46 -36.06
CA SER A 510 3.98 -31.97 -35.93
C SER A 510 3.65 -32.02 -34.44
N PHE A 511 2.69 -31.20 -34.00
CA PHE A 511 2.28 -31.16 -32.60
C PHE A 511 0.91 -31.78 -32.38
N SER A 512 0.74 -32.49 -31.26
CA SER A 512 -0.57 -32.91 -30.75
C SER A 512 -1.28 -31.82 -29.94
N LYS A 513 -0.57 -30.73 -29.58
CA LYS A 513 -1.03 -29.53 -28.86
C LYS A 513 -0.33 -28.29 -29.42
N ALA A 514 -0.95 -27.12 -29.41
CA ALA A 514 -0.29 -25.91 -29.93
C ALA A 514 1.04 -25.62 -29.19
N PRO A 515 2.15 -25.28 -29.91
CA PRO A 515 3.41 -24.87 -29.30
C PRO A 515 3.23 -23.59 -28.48
N ARG A 516 4.14 -23.30 -27.55
CA ARG A 516 4.07 -22.05 -26.75
C ARG A 516 4.96 -20.95 -27.32
N PHE A 517 6.02 -21.32 -28.05
CA PHE A 517 6.89 -20.37 -28.74
C PHE A 517 7.25 -20.88 -30.14
N VAL A 518 7.07 -20.07 -31.18
CA VAL A 518 7.44 -20.38 -32.57
C VAL A 518 8.32 -19.27 -33.16
N ARG A 519 9.50 -19.65 -33.66
CA ARG A 519 10.38 -18.74 -34.41
C ARG A 519 10.04 -18.80 -35.90
N GLY A 520 9.41 -17.77 -36.43
CA GLY A 520 8.96 -17.69 -37.82
C GLY A 520 7.44 -17.78 -37.94
N ASP A 521 6.97 -18.15 -39.13
CA ASP A 521 5.55 -18.18 -39.44
C ASP A 521 4.88 -19.47 -38.95
N LEU A 522 3.64 -19.35 -38.48
CA LEU A 522 2.82 -20.47 -38.03
C LEU A 522 1.50 -20.50 -38.79
N THR A 523 1.18 -21.64 -39.41
CA THR A 523 -0.13 -21.89 -40.03
C THR A 523 -0.82 -23.06 -39.34
N ILE A 524 -2.05 -22.84 -38.88
CA ILE A 524 -2.89 -23.83 -38.20
C ILE A 524 -4.12 -24.10 -39.07
N GLN A 525 -4.40 -25.38 -39.34
CA GLN A 525 -5.60 -25.81 -40.06
C GLN A 525 -6.69 -26.24 -39.07
N GLY A 526 -7.88 -25.65 -39.19
CA GLY A 526 -9.02 -25.94 -38.31
C GLY A 526 -9.08 -25.04 -37.08
N ASP A 527 -10.06 -25.33 -36.21
CA ASP A 527 -10.29 -24.57 -34.98
C ASP A 527 -9.21 -24.91 -33.94
N VAL A 528 -8.73 -23.89 -33.23
CA VAL A 528 -7.70 -24.02 -32.20
C VAL A 528 -8.14 -23.34 -30.91
N ASP A 529 -7.86 -23.97 -29.78
CA ASP A 529 -8.14 -23.45 -28.45
C ASP A 529 -6.82 -23.33 -27.65
N LEU A 530 -6.45 -22.11 -27.27
CA LEU A 530 -5.23 -21.80 -26.56
C LEU A 530 -5.46 -21.92 -25.05
N ALA A 531 -4.89 -22.98 -24.46
CA ALA A 531 -4.90 -23.19 -23.00
C ALA A 531 -3.72 -22.50 -22.28
N GLY A 532 -3.01 -21.58 -22.93
CA GLY A 532 -1.81 -20.93 -22.38
C GLY A 532 -1.10 -20.04 -23.42
N PRO A 533 0.05 -19.45 -23.07
CA PRO A 533 0.70 -18.46 -23.91
C PRO A 533 1.16 -19.05 -25.25
N LEU A 534 0.87 -18.35 -26.35
CA LEU A 534 1.40 -18.62 -27.69
C LEU A 534 2.14 -17.38 -28.18
N LEU A 535 3.44 -17.53 -28.41
CA LEU A 535 4.32 -16.48 -28.89
C LEU A 535 4.86 -16.85 -30.28
N VAL A 536 4.65 -16.01 -31.28
CA VAL A 536 5.04 -16.26 -32.68
C VAL A 536 5.87 -15.09 -33.17
N THR A 537 7.11 -15.30 -33.62
CA THR A 537 7.96 -14.18 -34.10
C THR A 537 7.63 -13.72 -35.51
N GLY A 538 6.97 -14.55 -36.33
CA GLY A 538 6.53 -14.24 -37.69
C GLY A 538 5.02 -14.05 -37.81
N HIS A 539 4.45 -14.40 -38.96
CA HIS A 539 3.01 -14.32 -39.23
C HIS A 539 2.25 -15.53 -38.65
N LEU A 540 1.06 -15.30 -38.09
CA LEU A 540 0.16 -16.36 -37.64
C LEU A 540 -1.06 -16.44 -38.56
N LYS A 541 -1.29 -17.60 -39.18
CA LYS A 541 -2.47 -17.89 -39.99
C LYS A 541 -3.27 -19.04 -39.37
N VAL A 542 -4.55 -18.81 -39.08
CA VAL A 542 -5.48 -19.82 -38.58
C VAL A 542 -6.62 -20.00 -39.59
N GLU A 543 -6.63 -21.13 -40.30
CA GLU A 543 -7.69 -21.51 -41.24
C GLU A 543 -8.88 -22.15 -40.49
N GLY A 544 -9.45 -21.39 -39.56
CA GLY A 544 -10.49 -21.82 -38.62
C GLY A 544 -10.78 -20.77 -37.56
N VAL A 545 -11.45 -21.17 -36.48
CA VAL A 545 -11.72 -20.30 -35.32
C VAL A 545 -10.57 -20.40 -34.31
N LEU A 546 -9.94 -19.27 -34.02
CA LEU A 546 -8.95 -19.12 -32.96
C LEU A 546 -9.65 -18.76 -31.65
N ARG A 547 -9.64 -19.66 -30.67
CA ARG A 547 -10.13 -19.42 -29.31
C ARG A 547 -8.96 -19.23 -28.37
N ASN A 548 -9.00 -18.15 -27.58
CA ASN A 548 -8.04 -17.88 -26.52
C ASN A 548 -8.83 -17.59 -25.24
N ALA A 549 -9.53 -18.62 -24.76
CA ALA A 549 -10.50 -18.50 -23.70
C ALA A 549 -9.86 -18.74 -22.33
N GLY A 550 -9.81 -17.71 -21.47
CA GLY A 550 -9.47 -17.85 -20.05
C GLY A 550 -8.40 -16.88 -19.53
N PRO A 551 -8.18 -16.85 -18.21
CA PRO A 551 -7.30 -15.89 -17.53
C PRO A 551 -5.81 -16.05 -17.88
N GLU A 552 -5.42 -17.13 -18.55
CA GLU A 552 -4.04 -17.40 -18.97
C GLU A 552 -3.81 -17.25 -20.48
N GLY A 553 -4.78 -16.72 -21.19
CA GLY A 553 -4.77 -16.60 -22.64
C GLY A 553 -3.92 -15.44 -23.14
N LEU A 554 -2.60 -15.59 -23.23
CA LEU A 554 -1.71 -14.59 -23.83
C LEU A 554 -1.32 -14.99 -25.26
N LEU A 555 -1.70 -14.19 -26.26
CA LEU A 555 -1.28 -14.37 -27.64
C LEU A 555 -0.41 -13.20 -28.10
N VAL A 556 0.82 -13.49 -28.54
CA VAL A 556 1.73 -12.48 -29.07
C VAL A 556 2.22 -12.90 -30.45
N VAL A 557 2.02 -12.04 -31.45
CA VAL A 557 2.43 -12.29 -32.84
C VAL A 557 3.29 -11.11 -33.31
N GLY A 558 4.55 -11.37 -33.63
CA GLY A 558 5.49 -10.36 -34.12
C GLY A 558 5.14 -9.82 -35.52
N GLY A 559 4.57 -10.67 -36.38
CA GLY A 559 4.09 -10.31 -37.71
C GLY A 559 2.60 -10.01 -37.74
N SER A 560 1.96 -10.35 -38.86
CA SER A 560 0.51 -10.22 -39.04
C SER A 560 -0.26 -11.47 -38.56
N LEU A 561 -1.46 -11.27 -38.00
CA LEU A 561 -2.39 -12.33 -37.61
C LEU A 561 -3.55 -12.40 -38.61
N ARG A 562 -3.79 -13.59 -39.18
CA ARG A 562 -4.98 -13.87 -40.01
C ARG A 562 -5.77 -15.04 -39.45
N ALA A 563 -7.07 -14.87 -39.26
CA ALA A 563 -7.96 -15.95 -38.80
C ALA A 563 -9.31 -15.93 -39.52
N THR A 564 -9.94 -17.10 -39.72
CA THR A 564 -11.31 -17.14 -40.25
C THR A 564 -12.30 -16.57 -39.22
N GLY A 565 -12.11 -16.90 -37.94
CA GLY A 565 -12.82 -16.27 -36.82
C GLY A 565 -11.93 -16.23 -35.57
N MET A 566 -12.19 -15.30 -34.67
CA MET A 566 -11.44 -15.14 -33.44
C MET A 566 -12.40 -14.96 -32.26
N ASP A 567 -12.15 -15.66 -31.16
CA ASP A 567 -12.91 -15.63 -29.91
C ASP A 567 -11.89 -15.48 -28.78
N THR A 568 -11.83 -14.29 -28.18
CA THR A 568 -10.75 -13.93 -27.25
C THR A 568 -11.33 -13.40 -25.95
N SER A 569 -10.98 -14.04 -24.84
CA SER A 569 -11.18 -13.49 -23.50
C SER A 569 -9.86 -13.19 -22.76
N GLY A 570 -8.72 -13.45 -23.40
CA GLY A 570 -7.37 -13.07 -22.94
C GLY A 570 -6.69 -12.02 -23.82
N GLU A 571 -5.48 -11.60 -23.44
CA GLU A 571 -4.73 -10.52 -24.10
C GLU A 571 -4.12 -10.95 -25.44
N VAL A 572 -4.32 -10.13 -26.48
CA VAL A 572 -3.79 -10.36 -27.82
C VAL A 572 -2.98 -9.15 -28.28
N VAL A 573 -1.70 -9.38 -28.54
CA VAL A 573 -0.75 -8.38 -29.05
C VAL A 573 -0.26 -8.80 -30.42
N VAL A 574 -0.51 -7.97 -31.44
CA VAL A 574 -0.09 -8.25 -32.82
C VAL A 574 0.75 -7.12 -33.36
N GLY A 575 1.81 -7.52 -34.02
CA GLY A 575 2.87 -6.63 -34.42
C GLY A 575 2.52 -5.76 -35.62
N GLU A 576 1.98 -6.40 -36.65
CA GLU A 576 1.69 -5.74 -37.93
C GLU A 576 0.17 -5.61 -38.12
N ASP A 577 -0.42 -6.39 -39.02
CA ASP A 577 -1.85 -6.32 -39.35
C ASP A 577 -2.63 -7.47 -38.69
N VAL A 578 -3.90 -7.19 -38.33
CA VAL A 578 -4.88 -8.23 -37.96
C VAL A 578 -5.96 -8.28 -39.03
N GLU A 579 -6.21 -9.48 -39.57
CA GLU A 579 -7.32 -9.76 -40.49
C GLU A 579 -8.13 -10.96 -39.98
N ALA A 580 -9.28 -10.67 -39.35
CA ALA A 580 -10.24 -11.68 -38.94
C ALA A 580 -11.63 -11.37 -39.52
N GLN A 581 -12.37 -12.40 -39.97
CA GLN A 581 -13.70 -12.16 -40.54
C GLN A 581 -14.74 -11.85 -39.47
N VAL A 582 -14.59 -12.43 -38.27
CA VAL A 582 -15.45 -12.20 -37.08
C VAL A 582 -14.57 -12.27 -35.82
N VAL A 583 -14.73 -11.30 -34.91
CA VAL A 583 -14.07 -11.29 -33.58
C VAL A 583 -15.15 -11.26 -32.50
N TRP A 584 -15.06 -12.13 -31.50
CA TRP A 584 -15.92 -12.17 -30.31
C TRP A 584 -15.08 -11.87 -29.07
N GLY A 585 -15.57 -11.00 -28.18
CA GLY A 585 -14.96 -10.66 -26.90
C GLY A 585 -15.96 -10.83 -25.76
N HIS A 586 -15.53 -11.43 -24.65
CA HIS A 586 -16.36 -11.59 -23.46
C HIS A 586 -15.99 -10.54 -22.42
N GLY A 587 -17.00 -9.86 -21.87
CA GLY A 587 -16.88 -8.78 -20.89
C GLY A 587 -15.78 -8.97 -19.85
N ASN A 588 -14.71 -8.19 -20.02
CA ASN A 588 -13.71 -7.71 -19.06
C ASN A 588 -12.65 -6.91 -19.86
N ASP A 589 -11.90 -6.02 -19.21
CA ASP A 589 -10.95 -5.00 -19.73
C ASP A 589 -9.77 -5.48 -20.62
N HIS A 590 -9.88 -6.62 -21.32
CA HIS A 590 -8.78 -7.20 -22.10
C HIS A 590 -8.76 -6.66 -23.54
N SER A 591 -7.64 -6.01 -23.91
CA SER A 591 -7.49 -5.26 -25.16
C SER A 591 -6.87 -6.09 -26.30
N LEU A 592 -7.45 -6.02 -27.50
CA LEU A 592 -6.78 -6.38 -28.77
C LEU A 592 -5.91 -5.19 -29.23
N ARG A 593 -4.59 -5.39 -29.35
CA ARG A 593 -3.66 -4.31 -29.75
C ARG A 593 -2.94 -4.62 -31.06
N VAL A 594 -2.89 -3.65 -31.97
CA VAL A 594 -2.32 -3.77 -33.32
C VAL A 594 -1.45 -2.55 -33.66
N GLY A 595 -0.13 -2.73 -33.74
CA GLY A 595 0.83 -1.67 -34.10
C GLY A 595 0.79 -0.41 -33.22
N ARG A 596 1.17 0.77 -33.79
CA ARG A 596 1.32 2.08 -33.08
C ARG A 596 -0.01 2.78 -32.68
N ALA A 597 -1.15 2.13 -32.81
CA ALA A 597 -2.45 2.72 -32.48
C ALA A 597 -3.22 1.81 -31.54
N LEU A 598 -3.59 2.33 -30.36
CA LEU A 598 -4.71 1.79 -29.59
C LEU A 598 -5.98 2.02 -30.42
N LYS A 599 -6.30 1.06 -31.28
CA LYS A 599 -7.42 1.14 -32.23
C LYS A 599 -8.39 -0.02 -32.05
N ALA A 600 -8.84 -0.17 -30.81
CA ALA A 600 -10.22 -0.47 -30.44
C ALA A 600 -10.27 -0.45 -28.90
N GLU A 601 -10.76 0.63 -28.30
CA GLU A 601 -11.65 0.40 -27.16
C GLU A 601 -12.88 -0.24 -27.75
N VAL A 602 -13.04 -1.55 -27.55
CA VAL A 602 -14.37 -2.12 -27.60
C VAL A 602 -15.02 -1.64 -26.31
N VAL A 603 -15.69 -0.50 -26.36
CA VAL A 603 -16.60 -0.10 -25.28
C VAL A 603 -17.72 -1.12 -25.30
N ILE A 604 -17.71 -2.00 -24.30
CA ILE A 604 -18.82 -2.91 -24.03
C ILE A 604 -19.87 -2.08 -23.31
N GLU A 605 -20.74 -1.42 -24.08
CA GLU A 605 -22.00 -0.93 -23.55
C GLU A 605 -22.99 -2.09 -23.58
N ASP A 606 -23.29 -2.61 -22.39
CA ASP A 606 -24.45 -3.46 -22.07
C ASP A 606 -24.58 -4.80 -22.82
N ASP A 607 -24.04 -5.85 -22.20
CA ASP A 607 -24.49 -7.26 -22.19
C ASP A 607 -24.83 -7.98 -23.52
N HIS A 608 -24.55 -7.45 -24.72
CA HIS A 608 -24.81 -8.14 -25.99
C HIS A 608 -23.72 -7.90 -27.06
N ASP A 609 -23.29 -9.02 -27.65
CA ASP A 609 -22.24 -9.24 -28.67
C ASP A 609 -21.92 -8.07 -29.64
N VAL A 610 -20.63 -7.72 -29.74
CA VAL A 610 -20.12 -6.73 -30.72
C VAL A 610 -19.58 -7.42 -31.99
N GLN A 611 -20.14 -7.06 -33.15
CA GLN A 611 -19.64 -7.44 -34.48
C GLN A 611 -18.79 -6.33 -35.09
N ALA A 612 -17.50 -6.59 -35.36
CA ALA A 612 -16.70 -5.73 -36.23
C ALA A 612 -15.77 -6.54 -37.15
N ARG A 613 -15.74 -6.18 -38.43
CA ARG A 613 -14.71 -6.62 -39.38
C ARG A 613 -13.44 -5.81 -39.08
N VAL A 614 -12.60 -6.30 -38.17
CA VAL A 614 -11.35 -5.60 -37.82
C VAL A 614 -10.34 -5.81 -38.95
N LYS A 615 -10.13 -4.75 -39.74
CA LYS A 615 -8.99 -4.63 -40.65
C LYS A 615 -8.17 -3.44 -40.20
N ALA A 616 -7.30 -3.65 -39.21
CA ALA A 616 -6.32 -2.67 -38.81
C ALA A 616 -5.13 -2.78 -39.77
N ARG A 617 -5.01 -1.81 -40.70
CA ARG A 617 -3.84 -1.71 -41.60
C ARG A 617 -2.82 -0.76 -40.99
N HIS A 618 -1.56 -1.18 -40.95
CA HIS A 618 -0.43 -0.28 -40.75
C HIS A 618 -0.32 0.69 -41.95
N HIS A 619 -0.52 2.00 -41.74
CA HIS A 619 -0.46 2.99 -42.85
C HIS A 619 0.78 3.87 -42.78
N PHE A 620 1.58 3.84 -43.85
CA PHE A 620 2.17 5.03 -44.47
C PHE A 620 1.72 5.07 -45.94
N GLU A 621 1.03 6.16 -46.32
CA GLU A 621 0.69 6.75 -47.65
C GLU A 621 0.22 5.82 -48.81
N SER A 622 -0.79 6.13 -49.66
CA SER A 622 -1.71 7.26 -49.85
C SER A 622 -2.92 6.76 -50.67
N GLY A 623 -4.09 7.40 -50.52
CA GLY A 623 -5.13 7.46 -51.55
C GLY A 623 -6.19 6.34 -51.62
N GLY A 624 -7.41 6.63 -51.14
CA GLY A 624 -8.63 5.96 -51.59
C GLY A 624 -9.59 5.50 -50.48
N PHE A 625 -10.26 6.44 -49.80
CA PHE A 625 -11.52 6.13 -49.11
C PHE A 625 -12.47 7.33 -49.22
N ASP A 626 -13.60 7.13 -49.90
CA ASP A 626 -14.77 8.02 -49.90
C ASP A 626 -15.80 7.42 -48.95
N ALA A 627 -16.27 8.22 -48.00
CA ALA A 627 -17.09 7.84 -46.86
C ALA A 627 -18.58 8.15 -47.10
N SER A 628 -19.09 7.91 -48.32
CA SER A 628 -20.48 8.27 -48.67
C SER A 628 -21.31 7.15 -49.35
N ASP A 629 -20.81 5.91 -49.44
CA ASP A 629 -21.53 4.84 -50.14
C ASP A 629 -22.62 4.15 -49.28
N ALA A 630 -23.87 4.25 -49.74
CA ALA A 630 -25.09 3.68 -49.14
C ALA A 630 -25.17 2.14 -49.18
N ALA A 631 -24.05 1.44 -49.44
CA ALA A 631 -23.96 -0.01 -49.52
C ALA A 631 -23.93 -0.76 -48.16
N LEU A 632 -23.96 -0.06 -47.02
CA LEU A 632 -23.95 -0.71 -45.69
C LEU A 632 -25.30 -1.33 -45.28
N GLY A 633 -26.33 -1.28 -46.14
CA GLY A 633 -27.64 -1.89 -45.88
C GLY A 633 -27.82 -3.35 -46.33
N LYS A 634 -26.78 -4.07 -46.77
CA LYS A 634 -26.93 -5.42 -47.38
C LYS A 634 -25.93 -6.49 -46.90
N VAL A 635 -25.48 -6.45 -45.64
CA VAL A 635 -24.42 -7.37 -45.14
C VAL A 635 -24.94 -8.51 -44.25
N PHE A 636 -26.21 -8.93 -44.35
CA PHE A 636 -26.73 -10.04 -43.54
C PHE A 636 -27.46 -11.12 -44.34
N ALA A 637 -26.99 -12.36 -44.21
CA ALA A 637 -27.73 -13.55 -44.62
C ALA A 637 -28.83 -13.84 -43.58
N ARG A 638 -30.10 -13.78 -44.00
CA ARG A 638 -31.28 -13.98 -43.13
C ARG A 638 -31.33 -15.31 -42.37
N GLY A 639 -30.58 -16.33 -42.80
CA GLY A 639 -30.62 -17.68 -42.21
C GLY A 639 -29.84 -17.89 -40.92
N ALA A 640 -29.09 -16.88 -40.44
CA ALA A 640 -28.33 -16.96 -39.18
C ALA A 640 -29.08 -16.36 -37.97
N PHE A 641 -30.26 -15.80 -38.18
CA PHE A 641 -31.06 -15.14 -37.14
C PHE A 641 -32.21 -16.04 -36.67
N SER A 642 -32.39 -16.13 -35.35
CA SER A 642 -33.65 -16.57 -34.73
C SER A 642 -34.41 -15.33 -34.23
N SER A 643 -35.67 -15.51 -33.79
CA SER A 643 -36.57 -14.40 -33.43
C SER A 643 -36.02 -13.44 -32.37
N ASP A 644 -35.11 -13.93 -31.52
CA ASP A 644 -34.62 -13.18 -30.35
C ASP A 644 -33.10 -12.98 -30.36
N GLY A 645 -32.43 -13.24 -31.49
CA GLY A 645 -30.98 -13.01 -31.62
C GLY A 645 -30.26 -13.94 -32.59
N LEU A 646 -28.96 -13.69 -32.76
CA LEU A 646 -28.07 -14.42 -33.66
C LEU A 646 -27.73 -15.81 -33.10
N ASP A 647 -28.00 -16.88 -33.86
CA ASP A 647 -27.74 -18.26 -33.44
C ASP A 647 -26.27 -18.64 -33.71
N ARG A 648 -25.46 -18.62 -32.65
CA ARG A 648 -24.00 -18.83 -32.63
C ARG A 648 -23.59 -20.09 -33.42
N ASP A 649 -24.21 -21.22 -33.13
CA ASP A 649 -23.81 -22.52 -33.69
C ASP A 649 -24.25 -22.68 -35.15
N LYS A 650 -25.35 -22.03 -35.57
CA LYS A 650 -25.75 -22.00 -36.99
C LYS A 650 -24.83 -21.13 -37.84
N LEU A 651 -24.44 -19.95 -37.36
CA LEU A 651 -23.56 -19.05 -38.08
C LEU A 651 -22.18 -19.69 -38.31
N PHE A 652 -21.60 -20.30 -37.26
CA PHE A 652 -20.33 -21.02 -37.38
C PHE A 652 -20.41 -22.21 -38.35
N ASN A 653 -21.53 -22.94 -38.37
CA ASN A 653 -21.76 -24.01 -39.34
C ASN A 653 -21.91 -23.53 -40.79
N LEU A 654 -22.41 -22.32 -41.02
CA LEU A 654 -22.55 -21.72 -42.36
C LEU A 654 -21.20 -21.25 -42.91
N LEU A 655 -20.39 -20.58 -42.08
CA LEU A 655 -19.03 -20.16 -42.44
C LEU A 655 -18.12 -21.37 -42.73
N ARG A 656 -18.26 -22.46 -41.96
CA ARG A 656 -17.50 -23.71 -42.14
C ARG A 656 -17.78 -24.43 -43.47
N LYS A 657 -18.90 -24.14 -44.15
CA LYS A 657 -19.32 -24.81 -45.39
C LYS A 657 -18.89 -24.09 -46.68
N GLY A 658 -18.16 -22.96 -46.58
CA GLY A 658 -17.48 -22.33 -47.73
C GLY A 658 -18.37 -21.87 -48.90
N ARG A 659 -19.68 -21.68 -48.70
CA ARG A 659 -20.55 -21.10 -49.74
C ARG A 659 -20.43 -19.58 -49.68
N SER A 660 -20.16 -18.96 -50.84
CA SER A 660 -20.10 -17.51 -50.99
C SER A 660 -21.33 -16.87 -50.37
N VAL A 661 -21.13 -16.10 -49.29
CA VAL A 661 -22.19 -15.31 -48.64
C VAL A 661 -22.41 -14.06 -49.49
N LEU A 662 -22.99 -14.26 -50.67
CA LEU A 662 -23.50 -13.24 -51.58
C LEU A 662 -24.78 -13.80 -52.21
N ALA A 663 -25.88 -13.67 -51.49
CA ALA A 663 -27.24 -13.58 -52.03
C ALA A 663 -28.12 -12.85 -51.01
#